data_AF-A0A0Q0Y1M9-F1
#
_entry.id   AF-A0A0Q0Y1M9-F1
#
_cell.length_a   1.000
_cell.length_b   1.000
_cell.length_c   1.000
_cell.angle_alpha   90.00
_cell.angle_beta   90.00
_cell.angle_gamma   90.00
#
_symmetry.space_group_name_H-M   'P 1'
#
loop_
_entity.id
_entity.type
_entity.pdbx_description
1 polymer ?
#
loop_
_entity_poly.entity_id
_entity_poly.type
_entity_poly.pdbx_seq_one_letter_code
_entity_poly.pdbx_strand_id
1 'polypeptide(L)'
;MEKSFAYNEGSSQDEEKQDELRLTFGIFIDGTLNNKDNTEMRTRHSRTNKEGKIDYSKGNKELETDDEIEYKKIENKGRIEELLSKRNKTPAEEIEFKAIDEKTKYLVASHRIALNEFGLDRMGTDNSYSNDYTNVARMWQCCEQEDYAIYVPGMGTDNLMRDSTDGFAFGSGQTGIRARVRYACEQIADKVFEKKKNTSKKEIKIAQITVDIFGFSRGAATARNLVYELNLDYGYQDAVEKEIPCGVEYRESKSLQSGRVGIQQVRNAYVDVDNYEVDTSLLKNEELPKMGHLGYSLLKKTELDFDELKKIEITIRFVGIYDTVSSYYELNGIWDHYDAYGNVKDEGFKLHKFRQAHFNNDVEELHLNAITEKKSAGYNTKPQLNNLYCQKVVHFTAKDEHRENFALTRIKQKEGRYIEKNFPGVHCDIGGAYMTEKEVIDEIGTSLKDTDYVSVFPDKSIFLKEIAGLDLLREDLIRQYWYTEKQLKVKTQWSIPVYEKLTGTRGHKIEGTDLYEGVKKEYSYLFLHFMEAYARSTEMKEVFIEESSIKFPLDHFLTGVENYLKPYAMDETNEIEEWDFSTDEEIEKQKKEMLEREELETKIKSTDQKLKEHTYEYEGLKKVNDKIRKPYEPRIDLGTLKIPKEAVNRETELIPVALPELNVYYYNSQKMLRQLRNEYLHWSSNRDWFGMQPNEDRKRKIN
;
A
#
# COMPACT_ATOMS: atom_id res chain seq x y z
N MET A 1 -34.98 -42.68 29.66
CA MET A 1 -33.79 -42.27 30.43
C MET A 1 -33.20 -41.08 29.72
N GLU A 2 -33.60 -39.90 30.17
CA GLU A 2 -33.10 -38.60 29.73
C GLU A 2 -31.66 -38.42 30.18
N LYS A 3 -30.81 -37.86 29.32
CA LYS A 3 -29.59 -37.16 29.74
C LYS A 3 -29.68 -35.75 29.16
N SER A 4 -29.92 -34.81 30.07
CA SER A 4 -29.99 -33.38 29.82
C SER A 4 -28.67 -32.84 29.24
N PHE A 5 -28.77 -32.13 28.11
CA PHE A 5 -27.72 -31.21 27.69
C PHE A 5 -27.97 -29.88 28.41
N ALA A 6 -27.09 -29.51 29.33
CA ALA A 6 -27.09 -28.19 29.93
C ALA A 6 -26.39 -27.22 28.97
N TYR A 7 -27.14 -26.26 28.45
CA TYR A 7 -26.59 -25.03 27.89
C TYR A 7 -26.01 -24.21 29.04
N ASN A 8 -24.69 -24.00 29.06
CA ASN A 8 -24.11 -22.90 29.82
C ASN A 8 -24.15 -21.65 28.93
N GLU A 9 -25.28 -20.95 28.97
CA GLU A 9 -25.29 -19.51 28.74
C GLU A 9 -24.69 -18.85 29.97
N GLY A 10 -23.46 -18.39 29.82
CA GLY A 10 -22.72 -17.70 30.87
C GLY A 10 -21.49 -17.10 30.24
N SER A 11 -21.63 -15.88 29.71
CA SER A 11 -20.50 -14.99 29.53
C SER A 11 -19.82 -14.85 30.89
N SER A 12 -18.68 -15.52 31.08
CA SER A 12 -17.75 -15.07 32.09
C SER A 12 -17.32 -13.68 31.65
N GLN A 13 -17.93 -12.65 32.23
CA GLN A 13 -17.16 -11.44 32.50
C GLN A 13 -15.95 -11.94 33.27
N ASP A 14 -14.81 -12.05 32.58
CA ASP A 14 -13.52 -12.21 33.23
C ASP A 14 -13.51 -11.17 34.33
N GLU A 15 -13.40 -11.61 35.58
CA GLU A 15 -13.09 -10.72 36.69
C GLU A 15 -11.77 -10.05 36.30
N GLU A 16 -11.83 -8.84 35.73
CA GLU A 16 -10.67 -7.99 35.54
C GLU A 16 -10.03 -7.86 36.92
N LYS A 17 -8.96 -8.62 37.14
CA LYS A 17 -8.16 -8.49 38.35
C LYS A 17 -7.81 -7.02 38.41
N GLN A 18 -8.25 -6.38 39.48
CA GLN A 18 -8.20 -4.93 39.62
C GLN A 18 -6.77 -4.36 39.41
N ASP A 19 -5.73 -5.19 39.47
CA ASP A 19 -4.32 -4.79 39.39
C ASP A 19 -3.63 -5.17 38.05
N GLU A 20 -4.40 -5.56 37.03
CA GLU A 20 -3.91 -5.86 35.68
C GLU A 20 -4.33 -4.77 34.67
N LEU A 21 -3.39 -4.30 33.87
CA LEU A 21 -3.60 -3.33 32.79
C LEU A 21 -3.61 -4.05 31.44
N ARG A 22 -4.72 -3.92 30.71
CA ARG A 22 -4.86 -4.38 29.33
C ARG A 22 -4.93 -3.15 28.41
N LEU A 23 -3.99 -3.06 27.48
CA LEU A 23 -3.84 -1.89 26.62
C LEU A 23 -4.17 -2.26 25.17
N THR A 24 -4.77 -1.32 24.43
CA THR A 24 -5.09 -1.51 23.02
C THR A 24 -4.61 -0.31 22.22
N PHE A 25 -3.86 -0.55 21.15
CA PHE A 25 -3.29 0.49 20.30
C PHE A 25 -3.53 0.21 18.81
N GLY A 26 -3.84 1.26 18.06
CA GLY A 26 -3.95 1.23 16.60
C GLY A 26 -2.74 1.86 15.97
N ILE A 27 -2.00 1.13 15.14
CA ILE A 27 -0.79 1.59 14.46
C ILE A 27 -1.14 1.87 12.99
N PHE A 28 -0.96 3.11 12.55
CA PHE A 28 -1.35 3.59 11.23
C PHE A 28 -0.09 4.00 10.45
N ILE A 29 0.39 3.12 9.58
CA ILE A 29 1.67 3.27 8.88
C ILE A 29 1.46 3.72 7.44
N ASP A 30 1.90 4.94 7.13
CA ASP A 30 1.61 5.55 5.83
C ASP A 30 2.49 5.02 4.68
N GLY A 31 2.07 5.35 3.45
CA GLY A 31 2.80 5.07 2.21
C GLY A 31 4.04 5.93 2.05
N THR A 32 4.92 5.58 1.11
CA THR A 32 6.15 6.35 0.86
C THR A 32 5.86 7.78 0.45
N LEU A 33 6.57 8.73 1.05
CA LEU A 33 6.34 10.17 0.89
C LEU A 33 4.90 10.58 1.23
N ASN A 34 4.21 9.84 2.09
CA ASN A 34 2.96 10.29 2.67
C ASN A 34 3.17 10.67 4.13
N ASN A 35 2.73 11.87 4.48
CA ASN A 35 2.73 12.34 5.84
C ASN A 35 1.50 13.23 6.06
N LYS A 36 0.61 12.81 6.95
CA LYS A 36 -0.64 13.51 7.24
C LYS A 36 -0.38 14.96 7.66
N ASP A 37 0.67 15.21 8.44
CA ASP A 37 0.99 16.53 8.96
C ASP A 37 1.45 17.46 7.82
N ASN A 38 2.22 16.92 6.87
CA ASN A 38 2.67 17.68 5.69
C ASN A 38 1.48 18.00 4.75
N THR A 39 0.56 17.06 4.55
CA THR A 39 -0.70 17.30 3.82
C THR A 39 -1.57 18.35 4.50
N GLU A 40 -1.70 18.30 5.84
CA GLU A 40 -2.43 19.27 6.66
C GLU A 40 -1.84 20.68 6.49
N MET A 41 -0.52 20.78 6.49
CA MET A 41 0.23 22.04 6.33
C MET A 41 0.02 22.65 4.95
N ARG A 42 0.19 21.89 3.86
CA ARG A 42 -0.11 22.37 2.51
C ARG A 42 -1.55 22.85 2.41
N THR A 43 -2.48 22.07 2.96
CA THR A 43 -3.91 22.41 2.91
C THR A 43 -4.17 23.75 3.59
N ARG A 44 -3.61 23.95 4.79
CA ARG A 44 -3.76 25.18 5.57
C ARG A 44 -3.11 26.40 4.92
N HIS A 45 -1.89 26.26 4.38
CA HIS A 45 -1.07 27.40 3.98
C HIS A 45 -1.17 27.76 2.49
N SER A 46 -1.43 26.79 1.63
CA SER A 46 -1.41 26.99 0.17
C SER A 46 -2.77 26.72 -0.47
N ARG A 47 -3.56 25.82 0.12
CA ARG A 47 -4.84 25.41 -0.46
C ARG A 47 -6.07 26.04 0.21
N THR A 48 -5.91 26.86 1.24
CA THR A 48 -7.04 27.52 1.90
C THR A 48 -7.21 28.94 1.37
N ASN A 49 -8.41 29.28 0.89
CA ASN A 49 -8.71 30.62 0.43
C ASN A 49 -8.89 31.61 1.61
N LYS A 50 -9.09 32.91 1.31
CA LYS A 50 -9.26 33.95 2.34
C LYS A 50 -10.47 33.73 3.28
N GLU A 51 -11.41 32.89 2.88
CA GLU A 51 -12.62 32.56 3.66
C GLU A 51 -12.44 31.29 4.51
N GLY A 52 -11.26 30.67 4.50
CA GLY A 52 -11.00 29.44 5.25
C GLY A 52 -11.47 28.15 4.57
N LYS A 53 -11.87 28.21 3.29
CA LYS A 53 -12.31 27.04 2.52
C LYS A 53 -11.18 26.48 1.65
N ILE A 54 -11.16 25.17 1.47
CA ILE A 54 -10.22 24.50 0.56
C ILE A 54 -10.54 24.94 -0.87
N ASP A 55 -9.52 25.46 -1.55
CA ASP A 55 -9.53 25.88 -2.93
C ASP A 55 -9.09 24.73 -3.83
N TYR A 56 -10.06 24.09 -4.49
CA TYR A 56 -9.81 23.06 -5.49
C TYR A 56 -9.57 23.64 -6.89
N SER A 57 -9.56 24.98 -7.05
CA SER A 57 -9.32 25.60 -8.35
C SER A 57 -7.88 25.49 -8.82
N LYS A 58 -6.94 25.34 -7.89
CA LYS A 58 -5.51 25.19 -8.17
C LYS A 58 -5.09 23.73 -8.06
N GLY A 59 -4.41 23.25 -9.09
CA GLY A 59 -3.69 21.98 -9.03
C GLY A 59 -2.37 22.13 -8.28
N ASN A 60 -1.75 21.01 -7.91
CA ASN A 60 -0.47 20.99 -7.17
C ASN A 60 0.62 21.86 -7.82
N LYS A 61 0.76 21.82 -9.14
CA LYS A 61 1.75 22.63 -9.87
C LYS A 61 1.56 24.15 -9.70
N GLU A 62 0.31 24.59 -9.63
CA GLU A 62 -0.01 26.01 -9.42
C GLU A 62 0.28 26.42 -7.97
N LEU A 63 -0.09 25.56 -7.01
CA LEU A 63 0.23 25.76 -5.59
C LEU A 63 1.74 25.86 -5.37
N GLU A 64 2.52 24.95 -5.97
CA GLU A 64 3.98 24.97 -5.89
C GLU A 64 4.59 26.24 -6.49
N THR A 65 4.00 26.76 -7.58
CA THR A 65 4.47 28.00 -8.22
C THR A 65 4.24 29.20 -7.30
N ASP A 66 3.07 29.27 -6.65
CA ASP A 66 2.75 30.33 -5.69
C ASP A 66 3.66 30.25 -4.45
N ASP A 67 3.89 29.05 -3.93
CA ASP A 67 4.78 28.80 -2.80
C ASP A 67 6.23 29.17 -3.14
N GLU A 68 6.70 28.90 -4.36
CA GLU A 68 8.05 29.27 -4.81
C GLU A 68 8.25 30.80 -4.78
N ILE A 69 7.22 31.58 -5.12
CA ILE A 69 7.27 33.05 -5.08
C ILE A 69 7.44 33.54 -3.64
N GLU A 70 6.72 32.97 -2.68
CA GLU A 70 6.83 33.34 -1.26
C GLU A 70 8.14 32.84 -0.65
N TYR A 71 8.53 31.60 -0.95
CA TYR A 71 9.81 31.01 -0.53
C TYR A 71 10.98 31.92 -0.93
N LYS A 72 10.97 32.49 -2.15
CA LYS A 72 12.04 33.37 -2.64
C LYS A 72 12.29 34.59 -1.74
N LYS A 73 11.30 35.03 -0.95
CA LYS A 73 11.38 36.21 -0.08
C LYS A 73 12.02 35.93 1.29
N ILE A 74 12.22 34.67 1.67
CA ILE A 74 12.79 34.29 2.98
C ILE A 74 14.30 34.55 2.99
N GLU A 75 14.86 35.23 4.00
CA GLU A 75 16.31 35.54 4.02
C GLU A 75 17.14 34.39 4.64
N ASN A 76 16.69 33.80 5.75
CA ASN A 76 17.47 32.83 6.55
C ASN A 76 17.25 31.35 6.17
N LYS A 77 16.98 31.06 4.89
CA LYS A 77 16.56 29.72 4.44
C LYS A 77 17.53 28.62 4.85
N GLY A 78 18.84 28.81 4.63
CA GLY A 78 19.85 27.79 4.92
C GLY A 78 19.89 27.36 6.39
N ARG A 79 19.67 28.29 7.34
CA ARG A 79 19.60 27.94 8.76
C ARG A 79 18.31 27.18 9.07
N ILE A 80 17.19 27.58 8.48
CA ILE A 80 15.91 26.89 8.63
C ILE A 80 16.02 25.47 8.06
N GLU A 81 16.64 25.29 6.90
CA GLU A 81 16.92 23.99 6.29
C GLU A 81 17.79 23.10 7.19
N GLU A 82 18.84 23.65 7.80
CA GLU A 82 19.69 22.92 8.75
C GLU A 82 18.90 22.45 9.98
N LEU A 83 17.99 23.28 10.49
CA LEU A 83 17.12 22.90 11.60
C LEU A 83 16.12 21.82 11.16
N LEU A 84 15.55 21.93 9.95
CA LEU A 84 14.60 20.95 9.41
C LEU A 84 15.25 19.60 9.08
N SER A 85 16.56 19.53 8.83
CA SER A 85 17.26 18.25 8.56
C SER A 85 17.71 17.51 9.83
N LYS A 86 17.65 18.16 11.00
CA LYS A 86 18.05 17.56 12.29
C LYS A 86 16.85 16.98 13.04
N ARG A 87 16.82 15.65 13.18
CA ARG A 87 15.88 14.98 14.11
C ARG A 87 16.14 15.37 15.57
N ASN A 88 17.40 15.29 15.99
CA ASN A 88 17.82 15.66 17.35
C ASN A 88 18.37 17.08 17.37
N LYS A 89 17.55 18.03 17.84
CA LYS A 89 17.95 19.43 18.04
C LYS A 89 18.47 19.63 19.47
N THR A 90 19.51 20.44 19.61
CA THR A 90 19.92 20.92 20.93
C THR A 90 18.81 21.79 21.55
N PRO A 91 18.78 21.97 22.90
CA PRO A 91 17.77 22.82 23.52
C PRO A 91 17.70 24.25 22.95
N ALA A 92 18.84 24.81 22.51
CA ALA A 92 18.88 26.12 21.87
C ALA A 92 18.27 26.11 20.47
N GLU A 93 18.60 25.10 19.66
CA GLU A 93 18.02 24.89 18.33
C GLU A 93 16.51 24.63 18.38
N GLU A 94 16.03 23.96 19.43
CA GLU A 94 14.60 23.71 19.62
C GLU A 94 13.83 25.01 19.89
N ILE A 95 14.40 25.90 20.71
CA ILE A 95 13.82 27.23 20.97
C ILE A 95 13.82 28.08 19.69
N GLU A 96 14.94 28.09 18.97
CA GLU A 96 15.07 28.77 17.67
C GLU A 96 14.02 28.24 16.68
N PHE A 97 13.90 26.92 16.58
CA PHE A 97 12.96 26.27 15.67
C PHE A 97 11.51 26.60 16.02
N LYS A 98 11.14 26.58 17.31
CA LYS A 98 9.78 26.96 17.76
C LYS A 98 9.43 28.40 17.46
N ALA A 99 10.41 29.31 17.45
CA ALA A 99 10.21 30.73 17.17
C ALA A 99 9.93 31.04 15.69
N ILE A 100 10.32 30.17 14.76
CA ILE A 100 10.06 30.34 13.32
C ILE A 100 8.56 30.16 13.05
N ASP A 101 7.97 31.05 12.24
CA ASP A 101 6.55 30.95 11.88
C ASP A 101 6.23 29.69 11.07
N GLU A 102 5.03 29.16 11.27
CA GLU A 102 4.60 27.88 10.68
C GLU A 102 4.63 27.91 9.14
N LYS A 103 4.24 29.03 8.53
CA LYS A 103 4.20 29.16 7.07
C LYS A 103 5.62 29.16 6.48
N THR A 104 6.57 29.84 7.10
CA THR A 104 7.97 29.83 6.70
C THR A 104 8.58 28.44 6.82
N LYS A 105 8.29 27.70 7.90
CA LYS A 105 8.70 26.28 8.00
C LYS A 105 8.18 25.46 6.84
N TYR A 106 6.88 25.57 6.57
CA TYR A 106 6.22 24.90 5.45
C TYR A 106 6.87 25.25 4.10
N LEU A 107 7.07 26.54 3.81
CA LEU A 107 7.65 26.99 2.55
C LEU A 107 9.08 26.48 2.37
N VAL A 108 9.91 26.47 3.43
CA VAL A 108 11.28 25.96 3.35
C VAL A 108 11.32 24.43 3.23
N ALA A 109 10.46 23.72 3.95
CA ALA A 109 10.40 22.26 3.93
C ALA A 109 9.82 21.72 2.61
N SER A 110 8.82 22.38 2.04
CA SER A 110 8.17 22.01 0.78
C SER A 110 8.93 22.48 -0.47
N HIS A 111 9.88 23.42 -0.33
CA HIS A 111 10.63 23.94 -1.48
C HIS A 111 11.63 22.93 -2.04
N ARG A 112 11.68 22.84 -3.38
CA ARG A 112 12.55 21.92 -4.14
C ARG A 112 13.84 22.63 -4.58
N ILE A 113 15.01 22.05 -4.29
CA ILE A 113 16.28 22.56 -4.83
C ILE A 113 16.43 22.09 -6.29
N ALA A 114 16.80 22.99 -7.21
CA ALA A 114 16.98 22.62 -8.61
C ALA A 114 18.15 21.64 -8.79
N LEU A 115 18.00 20.72 -9.76
CA LEU A 115 18.95 19.66 -10.16
C LEU A 115 20.44 20.06 -10.22
N ASN A 116 20.74 21.34 -10.38
CA ASN A 116 22.04 21.84 -10.80
C ASN A 116 22.96 22.19 -9.63
N GLU A 117 22.49 22.13 -8.38
CA GLU A 117 23.35 22.39 -7.22
C GLU A 117 23.75 21.09 -6.48
N PHE A 118 22.86 20.11 -6.27
CA PHE A 118 23.24 18.80 -5.69
C PHE A 118 22.42 17.56 -6.15
N GLY A 119 21.61 17.67 -7.21
CA GLY A 119 21.09 16.53 -7.99
C GLY A 119 20.25 15.49 -7.24
N LEU A 120 18.91 15.59 -7.36
CA LEU A 120 17.89 14.51 -7.52
C LEU A 120 16.47 14.95 -7.10
N ASP A 121 16.31 16.10 -6.44
CA ASP A 121 15.01 16.64 -5.96
C ASP A 121 13.93 16.87 -7.03
N ARG A 122 14.28 16.83 -8.32
CA ARG A 122 13.31 16.85 -9.43
C ARG A 122 13.04 15.48 -10.05
N MET A 123 13.71 14.41 -9.60
CA MET A 123 13.60 13.07 -10.17
C MET A 123 12.83 12.08 -9.29
N GLY A 124 12.49 12.42 -8.05
CA GLY A 124 11.56 11.65 -7.20
C GLY A 124 10.14 12.19 -7.32
N THR A 125 9.13 11.40 -6.97
CA THR A 125 7.71 11.78 -6.92
C THR A 125 7.50 13.17 -6.31
N ASP A 126 6.37 13.80 -6.58
CA ASP A 126 5.87 14.89 -5.76
C ASP A 126 6.24 14.68 -4.28
N ASN A 127 6.84 15.70 -3.66
CA ASN A 127 7.32 15.59 -2.28
C ASN A 127 6.14 15.31 -1.34
N SER A 128 6.43 14.96 -0.10
CA SER A 128 5.39 14.54 0.84
C SER A 128 4.31 15.59 1.13
N TYR A 129 4.58 16.85 0.81
CA TYR A 129 3.61 17.93 0.92
C TYR A 129 2.58 17.91 -0.21
N SER A 130 2.93 17.44 -1.41
CA SER A 130 2.06 17.48 -2.59
C SER A 130 1.00 16.36 -2.62
N ASN A 131 1.18 15.30 -1.84
CA ASN A 131 0.21 14.20 -1.75
C ASN A 131 -1.05 14.56 -0.95
N ASP A 132 -2.18 13.90 -1.26
CA ASP A 132 -3.37 13.88 -0.40
C ASP A 132 -3.20 12.87 0.74
N TYR A 133 -4.18 12.81 1.64
CA TYR A 133 -4.28 11.74 2.62
C TYR A 133 -4.41 10.36 1.97
N THR A 134 -3.75 9.37 2.57
CA THR A 134 -3.99 7.96 2.29
C THR A 134 -5.18 7.45 3.08
N ASN A 135 -5.68 6.27 2.73
CA ASN A 135 -6.70 5.57 3.50
C ASN A 135 -6.22 5.19 4.90
N VAL A 136 -4.89 5.06 5.12
CA VAL A 136 -4.33 4.87 6.47
C VAL A 136 -4.51 6.14 7.30
N ALA A 137 -4.14 7.31 6.76
CA ALA A 137 -4.35 8.59 7.44
C ALA A 137 -5.85 8.88 7.67
N ARG A 138 -6.71 8.56 6.70
CA ARG A 138 -8.17 8.71 6.83
C ARG A 138 -8.75 7.76 7.89
N MET A 139 -8.29 6.51 7.96
CA MET A 139 -8.69 5.58 9.01
C MET A 139 -8.26 6.08 10.40
N TRP A 140 -7.05 6.63 10.52
CA TRP A 140 -6.57 7.28 11.73
C TRP A 140 -7.49 8.46 12.14
N GLN A 141 -7.97 9.25 11.18
CA GLN A 141 -8.92 10.34 11.44
C GLN A 141 -10.30 9.88 11.93
N CYS A 142 -10.68 8.62 11.70
CA CYS A 142 -11.94 8.01 12.17
C CYS A 142 -11.82 7.34 13.54
N CYS A 143 -10.61 7.19 14.08
CA CYS A 143 -10.34 6.53 15.34
C CYS A 143 -10.11 7.52 16.49
N GLU A 144 -10.21 7.04 17.73
CA GLU A 144 -9.76 7.76 18.92
C GLU A 144 -8.24 7.99 18.85
N GLN A 145 -7.79 9.24 18.97
CA GLN A 145 -6.43 9.65 18.62
C GLN A 145 -5.49 9.77 19.83
N GLU A 146 -6.01 10.09 21.01
CA GLU A 146 -5.22 10.43 22.18
C GLU A 146 -4.64 9.17 22.83
N ASP A 147 -5.47 8.16 23.03
CA ASP A 147 -5.12 6.94 23.76
C ASP A 147 -4.84 5.77 22.83
N TYR A 148 -5.68 5.58 21.81
CA TYR A 148 -5.61 4.40 20.94
C TYR A 148 -4.63 4.59 19.77
N ALA A 149 -4.79 5.64 18.96
CA ALA A 149 -4.09 5.71 17.68
C ALA A 149 -2.62 6.19 17.79
N ILE A 150 -1.74 5.54 17.03
CA ILE A 150 -0.36 5.90 16.77
C ILE A 150 -0.21 6.03 15.26
N TYR A 151 0.12 7.22 14.79
CA TYR A 151 0.43 7.45 13.38
C TYR A 151 1.94 7.33 13.15
N VAL A 152 2.33 6.60 12.10
CA VAL A 152 3.71 6.41 11.67
C VAL A 152 3.85 6.99 10.26
N PRO A 153 4.67 8.04 10.07
CA PRO A 153 4.88 8.64 8.76
C PRO A 153 5.43 7.65 7.73
N GLY A 154 5.20 7.98 6.47
CA GLY A 154 5.69 7.26 5.32
C GLY A 154 7.21 7.09 5.27
N MET A 155 7.65 6.12 4.48
CA MET A 155 9.07 6.00 4.15
C MET A 155 9.54 7.23 3.38
N GLY A 156 10.76 7.70 3.64
CA GLY A 156 11.32 8.87 2.98
C GLY A 156 10.78 10.23 3.44
N THR A 157 9.99 10.33 4.51
CA THR A 157 9.46 11.61 5.00
C THR A 157 9.34 11.67 6.51
N ASP A 158 9.60 12.80 7.15
CA ASP A 158 9.32 13.02 8.57
C ASP A 158 8.53 14.30 8.81
N ASN A 159 7.95 14.40 10.00
CA ASN A 159 7.11 15.51 10.40
C ASN A 159 7.88 16.83 10.33
N LEU A 160 7.42 17.73 9.45
CA LEU A 160 8.01 19.05 9.29
C LEU A 160 9.52 18.97 9.01
N MET A 161 9.95 17.95 8.26
CA MET A 161 11.32 17.82 7.80
C MET A 161 11.37 17.80 6.27
N ARG A 162 12.58 17.93 5.72
CA ARG A 162 12.81 17.57 4.32
C ARG A 162 12.65 16.07 4.14
N ASP A 163 12.18 15.69 2.97
CA ASP A 163 12.10 14.28 2.60
C ASP A 163 13.50 13.68 2.46
N SER A 164 13.62 12.40 2.81
CA SER A 164 14.86 11.63 2.81
C SER A 164 14.98 10.81 1.52
N THR A 165 16.12 10.98 0.83
CA THR A 165 16.34 10.36 -0.49
C THR A 165 16.48 8.84 -0.38
N ASP A 166 17.24 8.35 0.60
CA ASP A 166 17.51 6.91 0.78
C ASP A 166 16.25 6.16 1.22
N GLY A 167 15.46 6.75 2.13
CA GLY A 167 14.17 6.19 2.54
C GLY A 167 13.16 6.15 1.41
N PHE A 168 13.11 7.21 0.59
CA PHE A 168 12.26 7.25 -0.59
C PHE A 168 12.69 6.23 -1.66
N ALA A 169 13.97 6.17 -2.01
CA ALA A 169 14.44 5.35 -3.14
C ALA A 169 14.55 3.85 -2.82
N PHE A 170 14.91 3.50 -1.58
CA PHE A 170 15.28 2.13 -1.22
C PHE A 170 14.56 1.58 0.02
N GLY A 171 13.72 2.38 0.68
CA GLY A 171 13.10 1.97 1.94
C GLY A 171 14.10 1.72 3.06
N SER A 172 15.31 2.30 2.97
CA SER A 172 16.42 2.12 3.92
C SER A 172 16.70 3.39 4.73
N GLY A 173 17.68 3.34 5.64
CA GLY A 173 18.06 4.50 6.45
C GLY A 173 17.03 4.80 7.55
N GLN A 174 17.10 5.99 8.16
CA GLN A 174 16.28 6.28 9.35
C GLN A 174 14.81 6.52 9.03
N THR A 175 14.45 6.73 7.77
CA THR A 175 13.08 6.79 7.28
C THR A 175 12.69 5.52 6.50
N GLY A 176 13.47 4.44 6.62
CA GLY A 176 13.23 3.15 5.97
C GLY A 176 12.25 2.24 6.72
N ILE A 177 11.96 1.07 6.15
CA ILE A 177 10.97 0.10 6.69
C ILE A 177 11.36 -0.34 8.12
N ARG A 178 12.58 -0.83 8.31
CA ARG A 178 13.09 -1.30 9.62
C ARG A 178 13.08 -0.17 10.66
N ALA A 179 13.47 1.04 10.25
CA ALA A 179 13.44 2.22 11.11
C ALA A 179 12.01 2.63 11.51
N ARG A 180 11.03 2.52 10.60
CA ARG A 180 9.61 2.77 10.92
C ARG A 180 9.02 1.72 11.85
N VAL A 181 9.45 0.47 11.77
CA VAL A 181 9.08 -0.56 12.75
C VAL A 181 9.62 -0.19 14.14
N ARG A 182 10.89 0.21 14.23
CA ARG A 182 11.48 0.69 15.51
C ARG A 182 10.73 1.88 16.07
N TYR A 183 10.43 2.88 15.22
CA TYR A 183 9.64 4.03 15.61
C TYR A 183 8.27 3.63 16.15
N ALA A 184 7.54 2.73 15.47
CA ALA A 184 6.25 2.22 15.96
C ALA A 184 6.39 1.55 17.35
N CYS A 185 7.40 0.70 17.53
CA CYS A 185 7.71 0.05 18.81
C CYS A 185 8.02 1.06 19.93
N GLU A 186 8.79 2.11 19.63
CA GLU A 186 9.11 3.18 20.56
C GLU A 186 7.87 3.98 20.97
N GLN A 187 6.98 4.28 20.04
CA GLN A 187 5.73 5.01 20.29
C GLN A 187 4.73 4.17 21.11
N ILE A 188 4.65 2.85 20.86
CA ILE A 188 3.88 1.93 21.72
C ILE A 188 4.42 2.00 23.16
N ALA A 189 5.73 1.88 23.33
CA ALA A 189 6.36 1.93 24.66
C ALA A 189 6.14 3.28 25.36
N ASP A 190 6.15 4.40 24.64
CA ASP A 190 5.79 5.72 25.19
C ASP A 190 4.36 5.76 25.70
N LYS A 191 3.39 5.29 24.91
CA LYS A 191 1.98 5.24 25.34
C LYS A 191 1.78 4.31 26.54
N VAL A 192 2.45 3.16 26.57
CA VAL A 192 2.44 2.24 27.71
C VAL A 192 2.98 2.93 28.97
N PHE A 193 4.10 3.65 28.85
CA PHE A 193 4.67 4.42 29.95
C PHE A 193 3.70 5.48 30.48
N GLU A 194 3.11 6.29 29.59
CA GLU A 194 2.16 7.33 29.99
C GLU A 194 0.90 6.73 30.66
N LYS A 195 0.37 5.61 30.14
CA LYS A 195 -0.75 4.90 30.77
C LYS A 195 -0.38 4.34 32.15
N LYS A 196 0.81 3.75 32.32
CA LYS A 196 1.30 3.26 33.62
C LYS A 196 1.44 4.42 34.62
N LYS A 197 2.01 5.55 34.19
CA LYS A 197 2.22 6.74 35.01
C LYS A 197 0.93 7.44 35.44
N ASN A 198 -0.06 7.52 34.55
CA ASN A 198 -1.35 8.16 34.83
C ASN A 198 -2.28 7.29 35.68
N THR A 199 -1.92 6.03 35.92
CA THR A 199 -2.70 5.13 36.76
C THR A 199 -2.43 5.38 38.24
N SER A 200 -3.48 5.57 39.04
CA SER A 200 -3.38 5.89 40.47
C SER A 200 -2.86 4.74 41.36
N LYS A 201 -2.65 3.54 40.79
CA LYS A 201 -2.22 2.34 41.51
C LYS A 201 -0.71 2.16 41.41
N LYS A 202 -0.05 2.06 42.57
CA LYS A 202 1.41 1.92 42.70
C LYS A 202 1.99 0.61 42.15
N GLU A 203 1.19 -0.45 41.97
CA GLU A 203 1.64 -1.79 41.56
C GLU A 203 0.76 -2.39 40.44
N ILE A 204 0.41 -1.61 39.42
CA ILE A 204 -0.34 -2.15 38.28
C ILE A 204 0.59 -2.94 37.36
N LYS A 205 0.20 -4.17 37.00
CA LYS A 205 0.95 -5.04 36.10
C LYS A 205 0.38 -4.97 34.69
N ILE A 206 1.23 -4.80 33.69
CA ILE A 206 0.81 -4.90 32.30
C ILE A 206 0.57 -6.38 32.01
N ALA A 207 -0.67 -6.76 31.74
CA ALA A 207 -1.05 -8.13 31.46
C ALA A 207 -1.07 -8.40 29.95
N GLN A 208 -1.62 -7.47 29.17
CA GLN A 208 -1.81 -7.63 27.74
C GLN A 208 -1.64 -6.32 26.98
N ILE A 209 -1.03 -6.42 25.79
CA ILE A 209 -1.00 -5.36 24.78
C ILE A 209 -1.67 -5.92 23.51
N THR A 210 -2.78 -5.31 23.12
CA THR A 210 -3.47 -5.58 21.86
C THR A 210 -3.07 -4.54 20.82
N VAL A 211 -2.74 -4.99 19.61
CA VAL A 211 -2.29 -4.13 18.52
C VAL A 211 -3.15 -4.39 17.27
N ASP A 212 -3.68 -3.32 16.71
CA ASP A 212 -4.34 -3.29 15.40
C ASP A 212 -3.45 -2.50 14.44
N ILE A 213 -3.16 -3.02 13.26
CA ILE A 213 -2.14 -2.44 12.37
C ILE A 213 -2.75 -2.15 11.01
N PHE A 214 -2.59 -0.92 10.53
CA PHE A 214 -2.97 -0.49 9.19
C PHE A 214 -1.75 -0.02 8.42
N GLY A 215 -1.67 -0.36 7.13
CA GLY A 215 -0.51 0.00 6.31
C GLY A 215 -0.84 0.17 4.83
N PHE A 216 -0.17 1.09 4.15
CA PHE A 216 -0.29 1.27 2.69
C PHE A 216 1.07 1.19 2.00
N SER A 217 1.18 0.52 0.86
CA SER A 217 2.41 0.45 0.06
C SER A 217 3.58 -0.17 0.81
N ARG A 218 4.72 0.51 0.91
CA ARG A 218 5.80 0.14 1.84
C ARG A 218 5.34 0.19 3.29
N GLY A 219 4.38 1.02 3.67
CA GLY A 219 3.77 1.02 5.00
C GLY A 219 3.05 -0.30 5.31
N ALA A 220 2.52 -0.99 4.29
CA ALA A 220 2.02 -2.35 4.43
C ALA A 220 3.16 -3.38 4.61
N ALA A 221 4.31 -3.19 3.96
CA ALA A 221 5.50 -4.01 4.21
C ALA A 221 6.03 -3.79 5.64
N THR A 222 6.09 -2.54 6.11
CA THR A 222 6.39 -2.18 7.49
C THR A 222 5.40 -2.80 8.47
N ALA A 223 4.08 -2.76 8.17
CA ALA A 223 3.07 -3.40 8.99
C ALA A 223 3.32 -4.91 9.12
N ARG A 224 3.61 -5.60 8.01
CA ARG A 224 3.92 -7.04 8.02
C ARG A 224 5.21 -7.35 8.80
N ASN A 225 6.26 -6.54 8.65
CA ASN A 225 7.50 -6.69 9.42
C ASN A 225 7.27 -6.41 10.91
N LEU A 226 6.45 -5.43 11.27
CA LEU A 226 6.05 -5.17 12.65
C LEU A 226 5.31 -6.37 13.25
N VAL A 227 4.38 -7.00 12.51
CA VAL A 227 3.70 -8.22 12.98
C VAL A 227 4.70 -9.34 13.25
N TYR A 228 5.72 -9.50 12.41
CA TYR A 228 6.80 -10.46 12.65
C TYR A 228 7.56 -10.14 13.95
N GLU A 229 8.02 -8.90 14.12
CA GLU A 229 8.77 -8.44 15.31
C GLU A 229 7.98 -8.64 16.62
N LEU A 230 6.69 -8.26 16.62
CA LEU A 230 5.83 -8.37 17.79
C LEU A 230 5.58 -9.81 18.22
N ASN A 231 5.63 -10.77 17.29
CA ASN A 231 5.40 -12.19 17.57
C ASN A 231 6.66 -12.96 18.01
N LEU A 232 7.81 -12.30 18.13
CA LEU A 232 9.05 -12.91 18.60
C LEU A 232 8.93 -13.28 20.09
N ASP A 233 8.82 -14.58 20.42
CA ASP A 233 8.67 -15.05 21.82
C ASP A 233 10.00 -15.42 22.50
N TYR A 234 11.13 -15.20 21.83
CA TYR A 234 12.47 -15.51 22.34
C TYR A 234 13.46 -14.42 21.91
N GLY A 235 14.69 -14.49 22.43
CA GLY A 235 15.71 -13.53 22.08
C GLY A 235 16.11 -13.64 20.61
N TYR A 236 15.96 -12.55 19.85
CA TYR A 236 16.15 -12.56 18.40
C TYR A 236 17.44 -11.84 18.02
N GLN A 237 18.29 -12.57 17.28
CA GLN A 237 19.58 -12.18 16.69
C GLN A 237 20.60 -11.54 17.64
N ASP A 238 21.84 -12.03 17.58
CA ASP A 238 22.91 -11.62 18.48
C ASP A 238 23.32 -10.16 18.17
N ALA A 239 23.25 -9.29 19.17
CA ALA A 239 23.92 -7.99 19.12
C ALA A 239 25.42 -8.23 19.07
N VAL A 240 26.09 -7.54 18.15
CA VAL A 240 27.51 -7.76 17.88
C VAL A 240 28.30 -6.51 18.20
N GLU A 241 29.48 -6.70 18.81
CA GLU A 241 30.42 -5.61 19.04
C GLU A 241 31.03 -5.16 17.70
N LYS A 242 30.94 -3.86 17.41
CA LYS A 242 31.52 -3.23 16.21
C LYS A 242 32.19 -1.89 16.57
N GLU A 243 33.12 -1.45 15.74
CA GLU A 243 33.75 -0.13 15.84
C GLU A 243 32.85 0.96 15.22
N ILE A 244 32.52 1.99 16.00
CA ILE A 244 31.73 3.16 15.60
C ILE A 244 32.60 4.42 15.68
N PRO A 245 32.48 5.35 14.73
CA PRO A 245 33.05 6.70 14.86
C PRO A 245 32.75 7.38 16.21
N CYS A 246 33.70 8.11 16.77
CA CYS A 246 33.47 8.88 18.01
C CYS A 246 34.19 10.24 18.06
N GLY A 247 34.63 10.74 16.91
CA GLY A 247 35.25 12.05 16.77
C GLY A 247 36.39 12.08 15.76
N VAL A 248 36.90 13.28 15.48
CA VAL A 248 38.04 13.49 14.59
C VAL A 248 39.13 14.25 15.33
N GLU A 249 40.33 13.68 15.40
CA GLU A 249 41.51 14.32 15.99
C GLU A 249 42.38 14.91 14.88
N TYR A 250 42.71 16.20 14.96
CA TYR A 250 43.56 16.85 13.95
C TYR A 250 45.02 16.86 14.39
N ARG A 251 45.89 16.23 13.59
CA ARG A 251 47.35 16.22 13.81
C ARG A 251 48.09 17.02 12.74
N GLU A 252 49.22 17.61 13.10
CA GLU A 252 50.08 18.29 12.13
C GLU A 252 50.82 17.28 11.26
N SER A 253 50.73 17.44 9.94
CA SER A 253 51.48 16.61 9.00
C SER A 253 52.67 17.37 8.43
N LYS A 254 53.87 16.80 8.57
CA LYS A 254 55.11 17.37 8.02
C LYS A 254 55.23 17.22 6.49
N SER A 255 54.35 16.45 5.85
CA SER A 255 54.39 16.17 4.40
C SER A 255 53.45 17.03 3.55
N LEU A 256 52.56 17.82 4.15
CA LEU A 256 51.66 18.74 3.47
C LEU A 256 52.11 20.18 3.73
N GLN A 257 52.30 20.97 2.68
CA GLN A 257 52.87 22.33 2.74
C GLN A 257 52.10 23.31 3.65
N SER A 258 50.86 23.01 4.07
CA SER A 258 50.13 23.75 5.12
C SER A 258 48.86 23.02 5.60
N GLY A 259 48.94 21.74 5.97
CA GLY A 259 47.73 20.94 6.28
C GLY A 259 47.75 20.18 7.61
N ARG A 260 46.76 20.43 8.47
CA ARG A 260 46.34 19.48 9.52
C ARG A 260 45.65 18.29 8.85
N VAL A 261 45.94 17.07 9.31
CA VAL A 261 45.26 15.84 8.87
C VAL A 261 44.29 15.41 9.96
N GLY A 262 43.02 15.22 9.59
CA GLY A 262 42.00 14.65 10.47
C GLY A 262 42.16 13.13 10.55
N ILE A 263 42.32 12.60 11.76
CA ILE A 263 42.36 11.18 12.07
C ILE A 263 41.05 10.82 12.74
N GLN A 264 40.28 9.95 12.09
CA GLN A 264 39.02 9.46 12.59
C GLN A 264 39.24 8.57 13.82
N GLN A 265 38.59 8.92 14.92
CA GLN A 265 38.56 8.15 16.16
C GLN A 265 37.37 7.17 16.13
N VAL A 266 37.55 6.02 16.76
CA VAL A 266 36.54 4.96 16.89
C VAL A 266 36.41 4.48 18.33
N ARG A 267 35.24 3.97 18.67
CA ARG A 267 34.96 3.24 19.92
C ARG A 267 34.25 1.94 19.62
N ASN A 268 34.41 0.95 20.49
CA ASN A 268 33.59 -0.25 20.42
C ASN A 268 32.20 0.02 21.01
N ALA A 269 31.19 -0.51 20.35
CA ALA A 269 29.81 -0.53 20.84
C ALA A 269 29.10 -1.80 20.37
N TYR A 270 28.12 -2.26 21.14
CA TYR A 270 27.23 -3.32 20.70
C TYR A 270 26.17 -2.72 19.80
N VAL A 271 25.99 -3.32 18.62
CA VAL A 271 24.92 -2.95 17.70
C VAL A 271 24.05 -4.14 17.38
N ASP A 272 22.79 -3.86 17.11
CA ASP A 272 21.86 -4.87 16.59
C ASP A 272 22.04 -5.07 15.07
N VAL A 273 21.12 -5.86 14.50
CA VAL A 273 21.15 -6.29 13.10
C VAL A 273 20.94 -5.18 12.09
N ASP A 274 20.31 -4.08 12.50
CA ASP A 274 20.14 -2.89 11.67
C ASP A 274 21.27 -1.86 11.94
N ASN A 275 22.34 -2.28 12.63
CA ASN A 275 23.52 -1.49 13.03
C ASN A 275 23.25 -0.32 14.00
N TYR A 276 22.11 -0.33 14.71
CA TYR A 276 21.86 0.66 15.75
C TYR A 276 22.50 0.22 17.06
N GLU A 277 23.12 1.17 17.75
CA GLU A 277 23.72 0.94 19.06
C GLU A 277 22.65 0.56 20.08
N VAL A 278 22.94 -0.49 20.84
CA VAL A 278 22.05 -1.05 21.86
C VAL A 278 22.72 -1.08 23.23
N ASP A 279 21.92 -0.88 24.27
CA ASP A 279 22.36 -0.98 25.65
C ASP A 279 22.42 -2.45 26.07
N THR A 280 23.65 -2.93 26.30
CA THR A 280 23.92 -4.32 26.74
C THR A 280 23.21 -4.71 28.04
N SER A 281 22.85 -3.76 28.91
CA SER A 281 22.11 -4.05 30.15
C SER A 281 20.67 -4.50 29.90
N LEU A 282 20.14 -4.19 28.71
CA LEU A 282 18.80 -4.55 28.26
C LEU A 282 18.79 -5.78 27.34
N LEU A 283 19.94 -6.47 27.23
CA LEU A 283 20.09 -7.70 26.46
C LEU A 283 20.21 -8.91 27.38
N LYS A 284 19.84 -10.08 26.88
CA LYS A 284 20.06 -11.36 27.58
C LYS A 284 20.78 -12.30 26.64
N ASN A 285 21.98 -12.75 27.04
CA ASN A 285 22.88 -13.54 26.18
C ASN A 285 23.18 -12.82 24.85
N GLU A 286 23.38 -11.49 24.90
CA GLU A 286 23.60 -10.65 23.71
C GLU A 286 22.40 -10.60 22.74
N GLU A 287 21.26 -11.21 23.06
CA GLU A 287 20.05 -11.17 22.24
C GLU A 287 19.10 -10.04 22.73
N LEU A 288 18.37 -9.44 21.77
CA LEU A 288 17.22 -8.57 22.07
C LEU A 288 16.15 -9.36 22.85
N PRO A 289 15.32 -8.73 23.70
CA PRO A 289 14.29 -9.44 24.46
C PRO A 289 13.10 -9.91 23.59
N LYS A 290 12.17 -10.66 24.19
CA LYS A 290 10.85 -11.01 23.63
C LYS A 290 10.16 -9.76 23.06
N MET A 291 9.46 -9.89 21.94
CA MET A 291 8.88 -8.82 21.11
C MET A 291 9.94 -7.92 20.43
N GLY A 292 11.18 -8.39 20.30
CA GLY A 292 12.27 -7.72 19.59
C GLY A 292 12.44 -6.27 20.03
N HIS A 293 12.30 -5.34 19.08
CA HIS A 293 12.40 -3.90 19.34
C HIS A 293 11.33 -3.36 20.29
N LEU A 294 10.11 -3.91 20.31
CA LEU A 294 9.10 -3.48 21.27
C LEU A 294 9.53 -3.87 22.69
N GLY A 295 9.99 -5.10 22.88
CA GLY A 295 10.46 -5.54 24.19
C GLY A 295 11.60 -4.69 24.72
N TYR A 296 12.57 -4.39 23.85
CA TYR A 296 13.70 -3.54 24.19
C TYR A 296 13.24 -2.12 24.58
N SER A 297 12.34 -1.53 23.79
CA SER A 297 11.76 -0.21 24.07
C SER A 297 10.95 -0.19 25.37
N LEU A 298 10.20 -1.26 25.66
CA LEU A 298 9.46 -1.40 26.91
C LEU A 298 10.40 -1.42 28.12
N LEU A 299 11.45 -2.26 28.10
CA LEU A 299 12.44 -2.28 29.18
C LEU A 299 13.11 -0.91 29.37
N LYS A 300 13.48 -0.26 28.26
CA LYS A 300 14.14 1.05 28.27
C LYS A 300 13.28 2.17 28.85
N LYS A 301 11.97 2.17 28.58
CA LYS A 301 11.08 3.31 28.87
C LYS A 301 10.16 3.12 30.07
N THR A 302 9.77 1.89 30.40
CA THR A 302 8.67 1.61 31.34
C THR A 302 9.10 1.08 32.70
N GLU A 303 10.40 1.06 32.97
CA GLU A 303 11.02 0.48 34.19
C GLU A 303 10.63 -0.99 34.43
N LEU A 304 10.18 -1.70 33.39
CA LEU A 304 9.88 -3.13 33.47
C LEU A 304 11.17 -3.93 33.59
N ASP A 305 11.12 -5.02 34.36
CA ASP A 305 12.18 -6.03 34.33
C ASP A 305 11.87 -7.15 33.30
N PHE A 306 12.88 -8.00 33.04
CA PHE A 306 12.76 -9.11 32.09
C PHE A 306 11.70 -10.15 32.48
N ASP A 307 11.41 -10.34 33.77
CA ASP A 307 10.43 -11.31 34.25
C ASP A 307 9.01 -10.77 34.20
N GLU A 308 8.82 -9.46 34.32
CA GLU A 308 7.58 -8.77 34.01
C GLU A 308 7.32 -8.80 32.50
N LEU A 309 8.31 -8.45 31.67
CA LEU A 309 8.17 -8.47 30.21
C LEU A 309 7.74 -9.83 29.66
N LYS A 310 8.28 -10.93 30.19
CA LYS A 310 7.90 -12.30 29.78
C LYS A 310 6.42 -12.62 30.04
N LYS A 311 5.82 -11.99 31.06
CA LYS A 311 4.42 -12.23 31.45
C LYS A 311 3.43 -11.45 30.60
N ILE A 312 3.90 -10.44 29.85
CA ILE A 312 3.05 -9.66 28.96
C ILE A 312 2.63 -10.54 27.78
N GLU A 313 1.32 -10.61 27.57
CA GLU A 313 0.72 -11.17 26.37
C GLU A 313 0.63 -10.10 25.28
N ILE A 314 1.09 -10.42 24.07
CA ILE A 314 0.95 -9.57 22.89
C ILE A 314 -0.12 -10.20 21.99
N THR A 315 -1.11 -9.42 21.59
CA THR A 315 -2.20 -9.88 20.72
C THR A 315 -2.30 -8.97 19.51
N ILE A 316 -2.17 -9.54 18.31
CA ILE A 316 -2.38 -8.79 17.06
C ILE A 316 -3.76 -9.17 16.54
N ARG A 317 -4.71 -8.26 16.73
CA ARG A 317 -6.13 -8.53 16.45
C ARG A 317 -6.45 -8.32 14.97
N PHE A 318 -6.08 -7.18 14.40
CA PHE A 318 -6.38 -6.86 13.00
C PHE A 318 -5.16 -6.32 12.26
N VAL A 319 -4.96 -6.77 11.02
CA VAL A 319 -4.00 -6.19 10.08
C VAL A 319 -4.71 -5.81 8.78
N GLY A 320 -4.95 -4.52 8.58
CA GLY A 320 -5.60 -3.97 7.39
C GLY A 320 -4.61 -3.27 6.47
N ILE A 321 -4.25 -3.90 5.35
CA ILE A 321 -3.21 -3.39 4.46
C ILE A 321 -3.71 -3.11 3.04
N TYR A 322 -3.10 -2.10 2.41
CA TYR A 322 -3.39 -1.67 1.05
C TYR A 322 -2.14 -1.82 0.17
N ASP A 323 -2.26 -2.61 -0.88
CA ASP A 323 -1.34 -2.79 -2.00
C ASP A 323 0.15 -2.83 -1.62
N THR A 324 0.55 -3.91 -0.93
CA THR A 324 1.90 -4.07 -0.38
C THR A 324 2.97 -4.02 -1.47
N VAL A 325 3.92 -3.10 -1.31
CA VAL A 325 5.14 -2.99 -2.13
C VAL A 325 6.33 -3.04 -1.17
N SER A 326 7.20 -4.02 -1.30
CA SER A 326 8.36 -4.19 -0.41
C SER A 326 9.51 -3.25 -0.76
N SER A 327 9.92 -3.24 -2.03
CA SER A 327 11.03 -2.46 -2.63
C SER A 327 12.05 -1.96 -1.59
N TYR A 328 12.69 -2.90 -0.91
CA TYR A 328 13.64 -2.65 0.18
C TYR A 328 15.05 -3.09 -0.17
N TYR A 329 16.02 -2.22 0.11
CA TYR A 329 17.42 -2.52 -0.12
C TYR A 329 18.32 -1.73 0.83
N GLU A 330 19.11 -2.42 1.66
CA GLU A 330 20.03 -1.79 2.60
C GLU A 330 21.48 -2.25 2.36
N LEU A 331 22.34 -1.33 1.89
CA LEU A 331 23.75 -1.59 1.60
C LEU A 331 24.71 -1.10 2.70
N ASN A 332 24.16 -0.59 3.79
CA ASN A 332 24.91 0.25 4.71
C ASN A 332 25.74 -0.59 5.67
N GLY A 333 27.05 -0.35 5.67
CA GLY A 333 27.92 -0.78 6.77
C GLY A 333 27.76 0.17 7.96
N ILE A 334 28.30 -0.20 9.12
CA ILE A 334 28.19 0.63 10.33
C ILE A 334 28.65 2.08 10.12
N TRP A 335 29.69 2.28 9.31
CA TRP A 335 30.24 3.60 8.98
C TRP A 335 29.31 4.48 8.13
N ASP A 336 28.33 3.89 7.46
CA ASP A 336 27.31 4.62 6.71
C ASP A 336 26.16 5.08 7.63
N HIS A 337 25.92 4.38 8.76
CA HIS A 337 24.88 4.73 9.73
C HIS A 337 25.28 5.88 10.68
N TYR A 338 26.58 6.14 10.89
CA TYR A 338 27.04 7.13 11.86
C TYR A 338 27.84 8.27 11.21
N ASP A 339 27.71 9.47 11.78
CA ASP A 339 28.60 10.60 11.49
C ASP A 339 29.98 10.42 12.09
N ALA A 340 30.91 11.31 11.73
CA ALA A 340 32.28 11.24 12.22
C ALA A 340 32.39 11.33 13.76
N TYR A 341 31.31 11.71 14.45
CA TYR A 341 31.21 11.88 15.89
C TYR A 341 30.36 10.80 16.57
N GLY A 342 29.81 9.84 15.82
CA GLY A 342 29.00 8.74 16.36
C GLY A 342 27.52 9.06 16.52
N ASN A 343 27.00 10.12 15.90
CA ASN A 343 25.56 10.35 15.81
C ASN A 343 24.98 9.63 14.60
N VAL A 344 23.78 9.07 14.72
CA VAL A 344 23.14 8.38 13.60
C VAL A 344 22.82 9.39 12.49
N LYS A 345 23.18 9.07 11.24
CA LYS A 345 22.89 9.86 10.03
C LYS A 345 21.61 9.38 9.35
N ASP A 346 20.89 10.31 8.74
CA ASP A 346 19.67 9.99 7.97
C ASP A 346 20.01 9.52 6.54
N GLU A 347 21.08 10.06 5.93
CA GLU A 347 21.51 9.73 4.56
C GLU A 347 22.96 9.22 4.50
N GLY A 348 23.16 8.10 3.80
CA GLY A 348 24.47 7.45 3.63
C GLY A 348 25.20 7.81 2.32
N PHE A 349 24.51 8.51 1.40
CA PHE A 349 24.98 8.99 0.10
C PHE A 349 25.98 8.08 -0.64
N LYS A 350 25.49 7.05 -1.36
CA LYS A 350 26.27 6.37 -2.42
C LYS A 350 25.45 6.08 -3.67
N LEU A 351 25.02 7.14 -4.34
CA LEU A 351 24.41 7.10 -5.69
C LEU A 351 25.24 6.32 -6.74
N HIS A 352 26.55 6.16 -6.52
CA HIS A 352 27.44 5.42 -7.44
C HIS A 352 27.19 3.90 -7.49
N LYS A 353 26.44 3.31 -6.54
CA LYS A 353 26.11 1.86 -6.55
C LYS A 353 24.73 1.54 -7.15
N PHE A 354 23.99 2.54 -7.61
CA PHE A 354 22.59 2.45 -8.05
C PHE A 354 22.33 1.44 -9.18
N ARG A 355 23.33 1.14 -10.02
CA ARG A 355 23.11 0.37 -11.26
C ARG A 355 22.83 -1.14 -11.05
N GLN A 356 22.74 -1.63 -9.81
CA GLN A 356 22.58 -3.06 -9.49
C GLN A 356 21.65 -3.36 -8.29
N ALA A 357 20.89 -2.38 -7.78
CA ALA A 357 19.95 -2.65 -6.68
C ALA A 357 18.79 -3.50 -7.21
N HIS A 358 18.89 -4.81 -7.02
CA HIS A 358 17.84 -5.77 -7.34
C HIS A 358 17.09 -6.08 -6.05
N PHE A 359 15.82 -5.66 -5.94
CA PHE A 359 14.91 -5.95 -4.82
C PHE A 359 14.49 -7.44 -4.74
N ASN A 360 15.30 -8.36 -5.28
CA ASN A 360 14.88 -9.74 -5.56
C ASN A 360 14.74 -10.62 -4.30
N ASN A 361 15.12 -10.12 -3.11
CA ASN A 361 15.14 -10.87 -1.85
C ASN A 361 14.49 -10.12 -0.67
N ASP A 362 13.90 -8.97 -0.92
CA ASP A 362 13.40 -8.08 0.13
C ASP A 362 12.25 -8.70 0.97
N VAL A 363 11.46 -9.58 0.36
CA VAL A 363 10.38 -10.34 1.03
C VAL A 363 10.93 -11.28 2.10
N GLU A 364 12.07 -11.94 1.86
CA GLU A 364 12.73 -12.81 2.84
C GLU A 364 13.45 -11.98 3.91
N GLU A 365 14.18 -10.94 3.49
CA GLU A 365 14.91 -10.02 4.37
C GLU A 365 14.00 -9.32 5.37
N LEU A 366 12.81 -8.90 4.93
CA LEU A 366 11.81 -8.28 5.79
C LEU A 366 10.82 -9.27 6.41
N HIS A 367 11.02 -10.58 6.21
CA HIS A 367 10.14 -11.64 6.73
C HIS A 367 8.66 -11.45 6.38
N LEU A 368 8.35 -10.84 5.23
CA LEU A 368 6.97 -10.46 4.85
C LEU A 368 6.07 -11.68 4.63
N ASN A 369 6.65 -12.82 4.26
CA ASN A 369 5.97 -14.09 4.00
C ASN A 369 5.91 -15.04 5.20
N ALA A 370 6.27 -14.60 6.42
CA ALA A 370 6.33 -15.44 7.62
C ALA A 370 4.93 -15.87 8.15
N ILE A 371 4.07 -16.46 7.30
CA ILE A 371 2.73 -16.98 7.63
C ILE A 371 2.69 -18.50 7.41
N THR A 372 2.90 -19.26 8.50
CA THR A 372 2.58 -20.69 8.81
C THR A 372 2.71 -21.78 7.73
N GLU A 373 3.37 -22.91 8.02
CA GLU A 373 2.85 -24.04 8.83
C GLU A 373 3.82 -24.57 9.90
N LYS A 374 3.27 -25.11 11.00
CA LYS A 374 4.03 -25.87 12.03
C LYS A 374 4.73 -27.08 11.38
N LYS A 375 6.03 -27.00 11.11
CA LYS A 375 6.88 -28.20 11.07
C LYS A 375 7.39 -28.50 12.48
N SER A 376 7.20 -29.75 12.92
CA SER A 376 7.73 -30.26 14.18
C SER A 376 9.25 -30.08 14.22
N ALA A 377 9.72 -29.30 15.20
CA ALA A 377 11.15 -29.03 15.39
C ALA A 377 11.90 -30.32 15.79
N GLY A 378 12.92 -30.67 15.00
CA GLY A 378 13.95 -31.63 15.39
C GLY A 378 14.99 -30.97 16.30
N TYR A 379 15.53 -31.75 17.23
CA TYR A 379 16.58 -31.33 18.17
C TYR A 379 17.85 -30.92 17.38
N ASN A 380 18.38 -29.71 17.61
CA ASN A 380 19.63 -29.11 17.06
C ASN A 380 19.55 -28.19 15.81
N THR A 381 18.40 -27.60 15.49
CA THR A 381 18.34 -26.49 14.52
C THR A 381 17.77 -25.23 15.18
N LYS A 382 18.42 -24.06 15.01
CA LYS A 382 17.83 -22.74 15.34
C LYS A 382 16.40 -22.72 14.74
N PRO A 383 15.35 -22.43 15.53
CA PRO A 383 13.97 -22.56 15.06
C PRO A 383 13.73 -21.65 13.85
N GLN A 384 13.24 -22.24 12.75
CA GLN A 384 12.71 -21.46 11.62
C GLN A 384 11.42 -20.80 12.11
N LEU A 385 11.43 -19.46 12.17
CA LEU A 385 10.29 -18.67 12.61
C LEU A 385 9.09 -18.85 11.67
N ASN A 386 8.16 -19.68 12.13
CA ASN A 386 6.78 -19.72 11.68
C ASN A 386 5.98 -19.09 12.81
N ASN A 387 5.38 -17.90 12.68
CA ASN A 387 4.20 -17.44 13.46
C ASN A 387 3.88 -15.94 13.20
N LEU A 388 3.34 -15.56 12.02
CA LEU A 388 2.42 -14.42 11.98
C LEU A 388 1.15 -14.82 12.75
N TYR A 389 1.16 -14.67 14.07
CA TYR A 389 -0.04 -14.88 14.87
C TYR A 389 -0.85 -13.60 14.88
N CYS A 390 -1.73 -13.48 13.88
CA CYS A 390 -2.74 -12.44 13.79
C CYS A 390 -4.12 -13.09 13.67
N GLN A 391 -5.12 -12.51 14.33
CA GLN A 391 -6.49 -13.04 14.30
C GLN A 391 -7.13 -12.84 12.91
N LYS A 392 -6.98 -11.65 12.30
CA LYS A 392 -7.52 -11.34 10.97
C LYS A 392 -6.63 -10.38 10.17
N VAL A 393 -6.36 -10.73 8.91
CA VAL A 393 -5.60 -9.94 7.94
C VAL A 393 -6.45 -9.68 6.72
N VAL A 394 -6.52 -8.43 6.28
CA VAL A 394 -7.21 -8.02 5.05
C VAL A 394 -6.25 -7.23 4.18
N HIS A 395 -6.10 -7.63 2.93
CA HIS A 395 -5.22 -7.00 1.95
C HIS A 395 -5.99 -6.62 0.69
N PHE A 396 -6.11 -5.32 0.42
CA PHE A 396 -6.71 -4.82 -0.81
C PHE A 396 -5.64 -4.40 -1.80
N THR A 397 -5.68 -4.90 -3.03
CA THR A 397 -4.59 -4.76 -4.01
C THR A 397 -5.06 -4.11 -5.30
N ALA A 398 -4.14 -3.41 -5.96
CA ALA A 398 -4.40 -2.70 -7.22
C ALA A 398 -4.16 -3.62 -8.42
N LYS A 399 -5.19 -3.77 -9.27
CA LYS A 399 -5.15 -4.65 -10.44
C LYS A 399 -4.46 -4.02 -11.65
N ASP A 400 -4.65 -2.72 -11.85
CA ASP A 400 -4.18 -2.00 -13.03
C ASP A 400 -2.80 -1.33 -12.82
N GLU A 401 -2.17 -1.53 -11.67
CA GLU A 401 -0.81 -1.06 -11.42
C GLU A 401 0.21 -1.85 -12.24
N HIS A 402 1.17 -1.15 -12.86
CA HIS A 402 2.06 -1.76 -13.85
C HIS A 402 3.43 -1.09 -13.92
N ARG A 403 3.76 -0.25 -12.94
CA ARG A 403 5.11 0.32 -12.80
C ARG A 403 6.12 -0.75 -12.39
N GLU A 404 7.35 -0.59 -12.85
CA GLU A 404 8.41 -1.57 -12.64
C GLU A 404 8.81 -1.76 -11.17
N ASN A 405 8.91 -0.66 -10.41
CA ASN A 405 9.34 -0.68 -9.01
C ASN A 405 8.20 -0.85 -8.01
N PHE A 406 7.00 -1.16 -8.52
CA PHE A 406 5.81 -1.43 -7.75
C PHE A 406 5.43 -2.88 -8.04
N ALA A 407 6.21 -3.83 -7.53
CA ALA A 407 5.82 -5.23 -7.55
C ALA A 407 4.92 -5.52 -6.33
N LEU A 408 3.85 -6.28 -6.53
CA LEU A 408 2.92 -6.66 -5.45
C LEU A 408 3.51 -7.80 -4.63
N THR A 409 3.62 -7.63 -3.32
CA THR A 409 3.89 -8.73 -2.39
C THR A 409 2.58 -9.32 -1.88
N ARG A 410 2.18 -10.50 -2.38
CA ARG A 410 0.93 -11.14 -1.94
C ARG A 410 0.99 -11.67 -0.51
N ILE A 411 -0.18 -11.91 0.08
CA ILE A 411 -0.32 -12.66 1.33
C ILE A 411 -0.77 -14.10 1.06
N LYS A 412 -0.38 -15.02 1.93
CA LYS A 412 -0.88 -16.41 1.90
C LYS A 412 -2.30 -16.43 2.47
N GLN A 413 -3.28 -16.52 1.58
CA GLN A 413 -4.69 -16.48 1.97
C GLN A 413 -5.09 -17.69 2.84
N LYS A 414 -6.05 -17.46 3.74
CA LYS A 414 -6.64 -18.46 4.62
C LYS A 414 -8.08 -18.07 4.86
N GLU A 415 -9.01 -18.93 4.47
CA GLU A 415 -10.46 -18.71 4.58
C GLU A 415 -10.86 -18.18 5.97
N GLY A 416 -11.65 -17.10 5.98
CA GLY A 416 -12.13 -16.44 7.21
C GLY A 416 -11.07 -15.75 8.06
N ARG A 417 -9.78 -15.74 7.67
CA ARG A 417 -8.70 -15.10 8.45
C ARG A 417 -7.80 -14.19 7.64
N TYR A 418 -7.23 -14.67 6.53
CA TYR A 418 -6.28 -13.92 5.71
C TYR A 418 -6.88 -13.75 4.32
N ILE A 419 -7.41 -12.56 4.06
CA ILE A 419 -8.24 -12.26 2.90
C ILE A 419 -7.47 -11.28 2.01
N GLU A 420 -7.30 -11.62 0.72
CA GLU A 420 -6.72 -10.71 -0.27
C GLU A 420 -7.72 -10.50 -1.41
N LYS A 421 -8.02 -9.24 -1.74
CA LYS A 421 -8.96 -8.87 -2.82
C LYS A 421 -8.32 -7.89 -3.78
N ASN A 422 -8.31 -8.24 -5.07
CA ASN A 422 -7.83 -7.38 -6.15
C ASN A 422 -8.99 -6.51 -6.66
N PHE A 423 -8.74 -5.21 -6.87
CA PHE A 423 -9.72 -4.25 -7.37
C PHE A 423 -9.20 -3.45 -8.56
N PRO A 424 -10.08 -3.01 -9.48
CA PRO A 424 -9.70 -2.07 -10.54
C PRO A 424 -9.13 -0.78 -9.97
N GLY A 425 -8.16 -0.21 -10.68
CA GLY A 425 -7.41 0.97 -10.27
C GLY A 425 -5.92 0.70 -10.08
N VAL A 426 -5.15 1.79 -9.99
CA VAL A 426 -3.71 1.77 -9.73
C VAL A 426 -3.42 1.90 -8.23
N HIS A 427 -2.15 1.81 -7.83
CA HIS A 427 -1.70 1.77 -6.43
C HIS A 427 -2.44 2.72 -5.47
N CYS A 428 -2.49 4.00 -5.84
CA CYS A 428 -3.06 5.07 -5.04
C CYS A 428 -4.59 5.20 -5.22
N ASP A 429 -5.19 4.56 -6.22
CA ASP A 429 -6.67 4.43 -6.28
C ASP A 429 -7.17 3.54 -5.14
N ILE A 430 -6.37 2.54 -4.73
CA ILE A 430 -6.69 1.64 -3.62
C ILE A 430 -6.26 2.24 -2.27
N GLY A 431 -5.04 2.79 -2.21
CA GLY A 431 -4.45 3.31 -0.98
C GLY A 431 -4.76 4.77 -0.65
N GLY A 432 -5.30 5.56 -1.57
CA GLY A 432 -5.44 7.02 -1.43
C GLY A 432 -4.21 7.78 -1.93
N ALA A 433 -3.94 8.97 -1.38
CA ALA A 433 -2.88 9.91 -1.80
C ALA A 433 -3.14 10.74 -3.07
N TYR A 434 -4.11 10.40 -3.91
CA TYR A 434 -4.48 11.25 -5.04
C TYR A 434 -5.33 12.46 -4.64
N MET A 435 -5.10 13.58 -5.31
CA MET A 435 -5.96 14.76 -5.26
C MET A 435 -6.98 14.71 -6.39
N THR A 436 -8.18 15.25 -6.17
CA THR A 436 -9.10 15.57 -7.27
C THR A 436 -8.57 16.80 -8.00
N GLU A 437 -7.90 16.59 -9.12
CA GLU A 437 -7.28 17.64 -9.94
C GLU A 437 -7.08 17.21 -11.40
N LYS A 438 -6.39 18.07 -12.16
CA LYS A 438 -6.11 17.83 -13.58
C LYS A 438 -4.98 16.84 -13.69
N GLU A 439 -5.27 15.67 -14.23
CA GLU A 439 -4.25 14.67 -14.48
C GLU A 439 -3.55 14.96 -15.82
N VAL A 440 -2.24 15.12 -15.77
CA VAL A 440 -1.40 15.32 -16.95
C VAL A 440 -0.25 14.33 -16.91
N ILE A 441 -0.19 13.42 -17.88
CA ILE A 441 0.90 12.48 -18.05
C ILE A 441 1.68 12.88 -19.30
N ASP A 442 2.91 13.33 -19.11
CA ASP A 442 3.72 13.86 -20.22
C ASP A 442 4.28 12.75 -21.11
N GLU A 443 4.70 11.60 -20.55
CA GLU A 443 5.25 10.49 -21.31
C GLU A 443 4.60 9.15 -20.93
N ILE A 444 3.41 8.88 -21.47
CA ILE A 444 2.76 7.56 -21.31
C ILE A 444 3.58 6.47 -22.04
N GLY A 445 4.11 6.83 -23.21
CA GLY A 445 5.00 6.00 -24.03
C GLY A 445 5.81 6.86 -25.00
N THR A 446 6.90 6.31 -25.54
CA THR A 446 7.80 7.01 -26.47
C THR A 446 8.16 6.14 -27.67
N SER A 447 8.42 6.77 -28.82
CA SER A 447 8.81 6.06 -30.04
C SER A 447 10.18 5.35 -29.95
N LEU A 448 10.96 5.60 -28.89
CA LEU A 448 12.24 4.92 -28.61
C LEU A 448 12.08 3.66 -27.75
N LYS A 449 11.13 3.65 -26.82
CA LYS A 449 10.95 2.56 -25.83
C LYS A 449 9.77 1.67 -26.14
N ASP A 450 8.77 2.19 -26.84
CA ASP A 450 7.54 1.49 -27.20
C ASP A 450 7.50 1.21 -28.72
N THR A 451 8.64 1.15 -29.42
CA THR A 451 8.69 0.80 -30.86
C THR A 451 8.08 -0.57 -31.12
N ASP A 452 8.40 -1.54 -30.27
CA ASP A 452 7.95 -2.94 -30.33
C ASP A 452 6.80 -3.21 -29.35
N TYR A 453 5.96 -2.21 -29.07
CA TYR A 453 4.83 -2.37 -28.16
C TYR A 453 3.92 -3.53 -28.58
N VAL A 454 3.69 -4.45 -27.65
CA VAL A 454 2.79 -5.59 -27.81
C VAL A 454 1.45 -5.22 -27.21
N SER A 455 0.38 -5.40 -27.99
CA SER A 455 -0.97 -5.12 -27.53
C SER A 455 -1.31 -5.95 -26.30
N VAL A 456 -2.02 -5.34 -25.35
CA VAL A 456 -2.54 -6.07 -24.18
C VAL A 456 -3.69 -7.02 -24.55
N PHE A 457 -4.24 -6.88 -25.77
CA PHE A 457 -5.30 -7.73 -26.29
C PHE A 457 -4.72 -8.82 -27.22
N PRO A 458 -5.08 -10.11 -27.01
CA PRO A 458 -4.51 -11.22 -27.76
C PRO A 458 -4.92 -11.23 -29.25
N ASP A 459 -6.15 -10.79 -29.54
CA ASP A 459 -6.63 -10.65 -30.91
C ASP A 459 -6.46 -9.21 -31.39
N LYS A 460 -5.48 -8.97 -32.27
CA LYS A 460 -5.51 -7.76 -33.09
C LYS A 460 -6.80 -7.82 -33.91
N SER A 461 -7.74 -6.93 -33.61
CA SER A 461 -8.87 -6.64 -34.49
C SER A 461 -8.34 -6.52 -35.92
N ILE A 462 -9.08 -7.03 -36.91
CA ILE A 462 -8.65 -7.02 -38.32
C ILE A 462 -8.21 -5.61 -38.76
N PHE A 463 -8.80 -4.58 -38.16
CA PHE A 463 -8.51 -3.16 -38.38
C PHE A 463 -7.17 -2.67 -37.77
N LEU A 464 -6.59 -3.37 -36.80
CA LEU A 464 -5.36 -2.98 -36.08
C LEU A 464 -4.10 -3.72 -36.55
N LYS A 465 -4.20 -4.55 -37.59
CA LYS A 465 -3.07 -5.38 -38.06
C LYS A 465 -1.86 -4.56 -38.54
N GLU A 466 -2.12 -3.37 -39.09
CA GLU A 466 -1.08 -2.48 -39.63
C GLU A 466 -0.56 -1.47 -38.60
N ILE A 467 -1.22 -1.33 -37.44
CA ILE A 467 -0.81 -0.39 -36.39
C ILE A 467 0.26 -1.04 -35.49
N ALA A 468 1.31 -0.26 -35.19
CA ALA A 468 2.44 -0.68 -34.37
C ALA A 468 2.91 0.45 -33.45
N GLY A 469 3.76 0.08 -32.49
CA GLY A 469 4.44 1.00 -31.59
C GLY A 469 3.50 1.95 -30.83
N LEU A 470 3.81 3.25 -30.89
CA LEU A 470 3.10 4.28 -30.12
C LEU A 470 1.62 4.43 -30.50
N ASP A 471 1.28 4.24 -31.77
CA ASP A 471 -0.11 4.30 -32.22
C ASP A 471 -0.91 3.10 -31.72
N LEU A 472 -0.30 1.91 -31.64
CA LEU A 472 -0.95 0.73 -31.08
C LEU A 472 -1.19 0.91 -29.57
N LEU A 473 -0.23 1.46 -28.85
CA LEU A 473 -0.41 1.83 -27.44
C LEU A 473 -1.55 2.84 -27.27
N ARG A 474 -1.62 3.86 -28.12
CA ARG A 474 -2.71 4.84 -28.10
C ARG A 474 -4.07 4.17 -28.26
N GLU A 475 -4.23 3.28 -29.24
CA GLU A 475 -5.48 2.56 -29.48
C GLU A 475 -5.85 1.64 -28.31
N ASP A 476 -4.88 0.92 -27.74
CA ASP A 476 -5.14 0.05 -26.59
C ASP A 476 -5.59 0.83 -25.35
N LEU A 477 -5.06 2.04 -25.12
CA LEU A 477 -5.50 2.91 -24.03
C LEU A 477 -6.95 3.39 -24.23
N ILE A 478 -7.33 3.66 -25.47
CA ILE A 478 -8.70 4.06 -25.83
C ILE A 478 -9.66 2.87 -25.67
N ARG A 479 -9.29 1.70 -26.19
CA ARG A 479 -10.07 0.45 -26.09
C ARG A 479 -10.25 -0.03 -24.66
N GLN A 480 -9.29 0.26 -23.78
CA GLN A 480 -9.39 0.00 -22.35
C GLN A 480 -10.22 1.06 -21.59
N TYR A 481 -10.67 2.13 -22.25
CA TYR A 481 -11.38 3.25 -21.64
C TYR A 481 -10.55 4.05 -20.63
N TRP A 482 -9.22 3.99 -20.69
CA TRP A 482 -8.35 4.88 -19.88
C TRP A 482 -8.38 6.32 -20.37
N TYR A 483 -8.44 6.49 -21.70
CA TYR A 483 -8.46 7.79 -22.34
C TYR A 483 -9.44 7.82 -23.52
N THR A 484 -9.94 9.01 -23.84
CA THR A 484 -10.61 9.28 -25.12
C THR A 484 -9.60 9.78 -26.15
N GLU A 485 -9.95 9.68 -27.44
CA GLU A 485 -9.08 10.14 -28.54
C GLU A 485 -8.59 11.59 -28.38
N LYS A 486 -9.44 12.48 -27.85
CA LYS A 486 -9.15 13.92 -27.67
C LYS A 486 -8.20 14.20 -26.52
N GLN A 487 -8.12 13.27 -25.56
CA GLN A 487 -7.27 13.38 -24.37
C GLN A 487 -5.83 12.93 -24.64
N LEU A 488 -5.58 12.22 -25.76
CA LEU A 488 -4.26 11.74 -26.15
C LEU A 488 -3.67 12.58 -27.29
N LYS A 489 -2.40 12.94 -27.17
CA LYS A 489 -1.66 13.69 -28.19
C LYS A 489 -0.25 13.17 -28.33
N VAL A 490 0.19 12.97 -29.57
CA VAL A 490 1.60 12.72 -29.89
C VAL A 490 2.32 14.06 -30.03
N LYS A 491 3.45 14.22 -29.34
CA LYS A 491 4.30 15.42 -29.40
C LYS A 491 5.74 15.04 -29.69
N THR A 492 6.46 15.91 -30.37
CA THR A 492 7.91 15.77 -30.59
C THR A 492 8.68 16.34 -29.39
N GLN A 493 9.56 15.53 -28.80
CA GLN A 493 10.51 15.96 -27.79
C GLN A 493 11.84 16.35 -28.45
N TRP A 494 12.19 17.63 -28.36
CA TRP A 494 13.42 18.20 -28.93
C TRP A 494 14.62 18.02 -27.99
N SER A 495 14.97 16.77 -27.71
CA SER A 495 16.18 16.36 -26.98
C SER A 495 17.18 15.67 -27.90
N ILE A 496 18.29 15.16 -27.37
CA ILE A 496 19.25 14.34 -28.11
C ILE A 496 19.24 12.92 -27.52
N PRO A 497 18.79 11.88 -28.26
CA PRO A 497 18.15 11.94 -29.58
C PRO A 497 16.75 12.59 -29.55
N VAL A 498 16.27 13.04 -30.71
CA VAL A 498 14.89 13.52 -30.90
C VAL A 498 13.96 12.31 -30.98
N TYR A 499 12.80 12.38 -30.31
CA TYR A 499 11.81 11.31 -30.33
C TYR A 499 10.38 11.83 -30.20
N GLU A 500 9.40 10.95 -30.41
CA GLU A 500 7.98 11.23 -30.23
C GLU A 500 7.48 10.65 -28.91
N LYS A 501 6.58 11.36 -28.25
CA LYS A 501 5.97 10.94 -26.99
C LYS A 501 4.45 11.05 -27.03
N LEU A 502 3.79 10.05 -26.45
CA LEU A 502 2.34 10.06 -26.23
C LEU A 502 2.05 10.71 -24.88
N THR A 503 1.33 11.82 -24.94
CA THR A 503 0.94 12.64 -23.78
C THR A 503 -0.56 12.48 -23.55
N GLY A 504 -0.98 12.39 -22.28
CA GLY A 504 -2.37 12.30 -21.86
C GLY A 504 -2.77 13.45 -20.97
N THR A 505 -4.02 13.91 -21.08
CA THR A 505 -4.57 14.93 -20.18
C THR A 505 -6.03 14.62 -19.89
N ARG A 506 -6.36 14.41 -18.61
CA ARG A 506 -7.71 14.09 -18.12
C ARG A 506 -8.11 15.08 -17.02
N GLY A 507 -9.40 15.38 -16.95
CA GLY A 507 -9.97 16.33 -16.00
C GLY A 507 -9.80 17.81 -16.35
N HIS A 508 -10.75 18.62 -15.87
CA HIS A 508 -10.81 20.07 -15.97
C HIS A 508 -11.76 20.68 -14.93
N LYS A 509 -11.51 21.93 -14.55
CA LYS A 509 -12.45 22.69 -13.71
C LYS A 509 -13.64 23.14 -14.57
N ILE A 510 -14.86 23.01 -14.05
CA ILE A 510 -16.05 23.54 -14.72
C ILE A 510 -16.06 25.06 -14.56
N GLU A 511 -15.94 25.77 -15.69
CA GLU A 511 -15.85 27.22 -15.72
C GLU A 511 -17.06 27.89 -15.03
N GLY A 512 -16.79 28.91 -14.20
CA GLY A 512 -17.83 29.63 -13.46
C GLY A 512 -18.38 28.89 -12.24
N THR A 513 -17.81 27.75 -11.86
CA THR A 513 -18.22 26.98 -10.66
C THR A 513 -17.01 26.57 -9.80
N ASP A 514 -17.29 26.06 -8.61
CA ASP A 514 -16.31 25.36 -7.77
C ASP A 514 -16.25 23.85 -8.06
N LEU A 515 -16.94 23.39 -9.10
CA LEU A 515 -17.02 21.98 -9.47
C LEU A 515 -15.86 21.59 -10.38
N TYR A 516 -15.43 20.33 -10.24
CA TYR A 516 -14.35 19.72 -10.98
C TYR A 516 -14.88 18.51 -11.74
N GLU A 517 -14.60 18.42 -13.03
CA GLU A 517 -14.97 17.29 -13.90
C GLU A 517 -13.69 16.60 -14.35
N GLY A 518 -13.44 15.36 -13.95
CA GLY A 518 -12.19 14.69 -14.23
C GLY A 518 -11.95 13.49 -13.37
N VAL A 519 -10.68 13.13 -13.19
CA VAL A 519 -10.29 12.01 -12.34
C VAL A 519 -10.41 12.43 -10.87
N LYS A 520 -11.33 11.77 -10.18
CA LYS A 520 -11.73 12.05 -8.80
C LYS A 520 -11.07 11.07 -7.82
N LYS A 521 -10.64 11.55 -6.66
CA LYS A 521 -9.97 10.72 -5.63
C LYS A 521 -10.90 9.82 -4.83
N GLU A 522 -12.20 10.09 -4.88
CA GLU A 522 -13.23 9.53 -4.01
C GLU A 522 -13.40 8.01 -4.18
N TYR A 523 -12.93 7.42 -5.29
CA TYR A 523 -12.94 5.96 -5.44
C TYR A 523 -12.10 5.26 -4.37
N SER A 524 -11.03 5.88 -3.89
CA SER A 524 -10.25 5.36 -2.77
C SER A 524 -11.07 5.20 -1.49
N TYR A 525 -12.18 5.93 -1.33
CA TYR A 525 -12.99 5.88 -0.13
C TYR A 525 -13.77 4.56 -0.01
N LEU A 526 -14.08 3.88 -1.12
CA LEU A 526 -14.72 2.57 -1.08
C LEU A 526 -13.90 1.57 -0.26
N PHE A 527 -12.59 1.57 -0.46
CA PHE A 527 -11.67 0.65 0.22
C PHE A 527 -11.48 1.03 1.68
N LEU A 528 -11.53 2.32 2.02
CA LEU A 528 -11.58 2.79 3.40
C LEU A 528 -12.83 2.23 4.10
N HIS A 529 -14.01 2.34 3.46
CA HIS A 529 -15.28 1.88 4.02
C HIS A 529 -15.31 0.36 4.20
N PHE A 530 -14.83 -0.41 3.21
CA PHE A 530 -14.72 -1.86 3.32
C PHE A 530 -13.71 -2.28 4.39
N MET A 531 -12.57 -1.60 4.51
CA MET A 531 -11.56 -1.90 5.52
C MET A 531 -12.09 -1.61 6.94
N GLU A 532 -12.82 -0.50 7.13
CA GLU A 532 -13.48 -0.21 8.40
C GLU A 532 -14.52 -1.28 8.73
N ALA A 533 -15.32 -1.73 7.74
CA ALA A 533 -16.29 -2.80 7.95
C ALA A 533 -15.62 -4.10 8.44
N TYR A 534 -14.47 -4.47 7.86
CA TYR A 534 -13.68 -5.59 8.33
C TYR A 534 -13.11 -5.37 9.73
N ALA A 535 -12.55 -4.20 10.01
CA ALA A 535 -12.04 -3.86 11.34
C ALA A 535 -13.15 -3.97 12.39
N ARG A 536 -14.32 -3.37 12.14
CA ARG A 536 -15.51 -3.43 13.01
C ARG A 536 -16.13 -4.82 13.14
N SER A 537 -15.88 -5.73 12.19
CA SER A 537 -16.29 -7.14 12.30
C SER A 537 -15.48 -7.90 13.37
N THR A 538 -14.39 -7.31 13.85
CA THR A 538 -13.62 -7.76 15.01
C THR A 538 -13.99 -6.92 16.25
N GLU A 539 -13.25 -7.04 17.35
CA GLU A 539 -13.49 -6.31 18.60
C GLU A 539 -13.07 -4.82 18.56
N MET A 540 -12.98 -4.21 17.38
CA MET A 540 -12.53 -2.81 17.20
C MET A 540 -13.67 -1.78 17.21
N LYS A 541 -14.93 -2.17 17.46
CA LYS A 541 -16.07 -1.24 17.29
C LYS A 541 -15.96 0.03 18.14
N GLU A 542 -15.41 -0.08 19.35
CA GLU A 542 -15.35 1.02 20.34
C GLU A 542 -14.25 2.05 20.06
N VAL A 543 -13.23 1.71 19.24
CA VAL A 543 -12.11 2.64 18.94
C VAL A 543 -12.43 3.62 17.81
N PHE A 544 -13.49 3.36 17.03
CA PHE A 544 -13.94 4.25 15.97
C PHE A 544 -14.93 5.28 16.50
N ILE A 545 -14.55 6.55 16.47
CA ILE A 545 -15.33 7.68 16.97
C ILE A 545 -16.27 8.28 15.91
N GLU A 546 -15.97 8.06 14.63
CA GLU A 546 -16.75 8.56 13.49
C GLU A 546 -16.69 7.54 12.35
N GLU A 547 -17.83 7.21 11.73
CA GLU A 547 -17.87 6.30 10.58
C GLU A 547 -17.21 6.94 9.35
N SER A 548 -16.37 6.20 8.64
CA SER A 548 -15.71 6.71 7.43
C SER A 548 -16.70 7.01 6.31
N SER A 549 -17.85 6.34 6.28
CA SER A 549 -18.95 6.62 5.34
C SER A 549 -19.58 8.00 5.55
N ILE A 550 -19.56 8.52 6.78
CA ILE A 550 -20.05 9.86 7.13
C ILE A 550 -18.96 10.90 6.89
N LYS A 551 -17.73 10.61 7.33
CA LYS A 551 -16.59 11.54 7.24
C LYS A 551 -16.07 11.71 5.81
N PHE A 552 -16.07 10.63 5.03
CA PHE A 552 -15.61 10.56 3.65
C PHE A 552 -16.72 9.97 2.76
N PRO A 553 -17.79 10.76 2.49
CA PRO A 553 -18.96 10.25 1.78
C PRO A 553 -18.66 9.96 0.30
N LEU A 554 -19.36 8.96 -0.23
CA LEU A 554 -19.36 8.64 -1.65
C LEU A 554 -20.39 9.50 -2.40
N ASP A 555 -20.10 9.82 -3.66
CA ASP A 555 -21.14 10.36 -4.55
C ASP A 555 -22.10 9.27 -5.02
N HIS A 556 -23.22 9.68 -5.62
CA HIS A 556 -24.28 8.75 -6.04
C HIS A 556 -23.79 7.64 -6.97
N PHE A 557 -22.83 7.92 -7.86
CA PHE A 557 -22.30 6.90 -8.76
C PHE A 557 -21.46 5.89 -7.97
N LEU A 558 -20.56 6.37 -7.11
CA LEU A 558 -19.72 5.53 -6.27
C LEU A 558 -20.51 4.70 -5.25
N THR A 559 -21.65 5.19 -4.74
CA THR A 559 -22.58 4.36 -3.93
C THR A 559 -23.11 3.17 -4.74
N GLY A 560 -23.39 3.36 -6.03
CA GLY A 560 -23.77 2.26 -6.92
C GLY A 560 -22.64 1.24 -7.10
N VAL A 561 -21.40 1.72 -7.27
CA VAL A 561 -20.19 0.89 -7.38
C VAL A 561 -19.93 0.13 -6.08
N GLU A 562 -20.06 0.78 -4.94
CA GLU A 562 -19.90 0.16 -3.62
C GLU A 562 -20.88 -1.01 -3.46
N ASN A 563 -22.16 -0.80 -3.77
CA ASN A 563 -23.18 -1.86 -3.69
C ASN A 563 -22.87 -3.05 -4.60
N TYR A 564 -22.31 -2.81 -5.79
CA TYR A 564 -21.90 -3.87 -6.71
C TYR A 564 -20.67 -4.64 -6.19
N LEU A 565 -19.67 -3.92 -5.66
CA LEU A 565 -18.42 -4.53 -5.18
C LEU A 565 -18.57 -5.19 -3.81
N LYS A 566 -19.51 -4.74 -2.97
CA LYS A 566 -19.64 -5.18 -1.58
C LYS A 566 -19.73 -6.71 -1.40
N PRO A 567 -20.50 -7.47 -2.20
CA PRO A 567 -20.49 -8.94 -2.11
C PRO A 567 -19.09 -9.52 -2.27
N TYR A 568 -18.35 -9.11 -3.30
CA TYR A 568 -16.97 -9.57 -3.54
C TYR A 568 -15.99 -9.07 -2.48
N ALA A 569 -16.06 -7.78 -2.13
CA ALA A 569 -15.14 -7.15 -1.19
C ALA A 569 -15.25 -7.75 0.21
N MET A 570 -16.46 -8.11 0.65
CA MET A 570 -16.76 -8.67 1.97
C MET A 570 -16.80 -10.21 1.99
N ASP A 571 -16.49 -10.87 0.88
CA ASP A 571 -16.47 -12.33 0.79
C ASP A 571 -15.20 -12.91 1.43
N GLU A 572 -15.35 -13.56 2.57
CA GLU A 572 -14.25 -14.22 3.29
C GLU A 572 -13.92 -15.64 2.79
N THR A 573 -14.73 -16.17 1.86
CA THR A 573 -14.57 -17.52 1.28
C THR A 573 -13.72 -17.54 0.01
N ASN A 574 -13.64 -16.39 -0.69
CA ASN A 574 -13.05 -16.25 -2.03
C ASN A 574 -13.76 -17.06 -3.11
N GLU A 575 -15.07 -17.32 -2.94
CA GLU A 575 -15.91 -17.96 -3.96
C GLU A 575 -16.41 -16.96 -5.02
N ILE A 576 -16.50 -15.66 -4.67
CA ILE A 576 -16.97 -14.64 -5.60
C ILE A 576 -15.82 -14.21 -6.53
N GLU A 577 -16.07 -14.31 -7.83
CA GLU A 577 -15.11 -13.94 -8.87
C GLU A 577 -14.77 -12.44 -8.84
N GLU A 578 -13.55 -12.11 -9.27
CA GLU A 578 -13.08 -10.74 -9.33
C GLU A 578 -13.79 -9.93 -10.43
N TRP A 579 -13.76 -8.61 -10.30
CA TRP A 579 -14.25 -7.74 -11.36
C TRP A 579 -13.20 -7.62 -12.48
N ASP A 580 -13.43 -8.36 -13.57
CA ASP A 580 -12.62 -8.30 -14.78
C ASP A 580 -13.17 -7.31 -15.81
N PHE A 581 -12.26 -6.64 -16.52
CA PHE A 581 -12.60 -5.82 -17.67
C PHE A 581 -12.84 -6.69 -18.89
N SER A 582 -13.90 -6.39 -19.64
CA SER A 582 -14.16 -7.02 -20.95
C SER A 582 -14.31 -5.97 -22.03
N THR A 583 -13.71 -6.21 -23.19
CA THR A 583 -13.75 -5.28 -24.33
C THR A 583 -15.15 -5.21 -24.95
N ASP A 584 -15.40 -4.17 -25.74
CA ASP A 584 -16.68 -4.05 -26.45
C ASP A 584 -16.89 -5.24 -27.43
N GLU A 585 -15.82 -5.71 -28.08
CA GLU A 585 -15.90 -6.86 -28.98
C GLU A 585 -16.19 -8.17 -28.23
N GLU A 586 -15.61 -8.37 -27.05
CA GLU A 586 -15.89 -9.53 -26.20
C GLU A 586 -17.35 -9.53 -25.73
N ILE A 587 -17.86 -8.37 -25.30
CA ILE A 587 -19.24 -8.22 -24.86
C ILE A 587 -20.21 -8.45 -26.04
N GLU A 588 -19.91 -7.92 -27.23
CA GLU A 588 -20.72 -8.16 -28.43
C GLU A 588 -20.71 -9.63 -28.84
N LYS A 589 -19.56 -10.31 -28.75
CA LYS A 589 -19.43 -11.73 -29.01
C LYS A 589 -20.27 -12.55 -28.02
N GLN A 590 -20.14 -12.28 -26.73
CA GLN A 590 -20.93 -12.95 -25.69
C GLN A 590 -22.43 -12.75 -25.90
N LYS A 591 -22.88 -11.52 -26.23
CA LYS A 591 -24.27 -11.25 -26.61
C LYS A 591 -24.75 -12.14 -27.74
N LYS A 592 -23.95 -12.26 -28.80
CA LYS A 592 -24.32 -13.04 -29.98
C LYS A 592 -24.42 -14.52 -29.63
N GLU A 593 -23.44 -15.06 -28.91
CA GLU A 593 -23.43 -16.45 -28.44
C GLU A 593 -24.63 -16.76 -27.53
N MET A 594 -25.03 -15.79 -26.70
CA MET A 594 -26.21 -15.90 -25.86
C MET A 594 -27.51 -15.93 -26.66
N LEU A 595 -27.69 -15.01 -27.62
CA LEU A 595 -28.86 -14.99 -28.49
C LEU A 595 -28.97 -16.30 -29.30
N GLU A 596 -27.85 -16.81 -29.81
CA GLU A 596 -27.80 -18.10 -30.50
C GLU A 596 -28.20 -19.27 -29.57
N ARG A 597 -27.78 -19.24 -28.30
CA ARG A 597 -28.18 -20.24 -27.30
C ARG A 597 -29.66 -20.18 -26.97
N GLU A 598 -30.23 -18.99 -26.76
CA GLU A 598 -31.66 -18.81 -26.50
C GLU A 598 -32.51 -19.28 -27.68
N GLU A 599 -32.09 -18.97 -28.91
CA GLU A 599 -32.73 -19.50 -30.11
C GLU A 599 -32.67 -21.03 -30.17
N LEU A 600 -31.52 -21.62 -29.83
CA LEU A 600 -31.34 -23.07 -29.82
C LEU A 600 -32.23 -23.73 -28.74
N GLU A 601 -32.28 -23.17 -27.54
CA GLU A 601 -33.14 -23.67 -26.46
C GLU A 601 -34.62 -23.56 -26.81
N THR A 602 -35.02 -22.48 -27.48
CA THR A 602 -36.40 -22.31 -27.97
C THR A 602 -36.72 -23.34 -29.06
N LYS A 603 -35.78 -23.61 -29.97
CA LYS A 603 -35.89 -24.68 -30.97
C LYS A 603 -35.98 -26.06 -30.31
N ILE A 604 -35.19 -26.34 -29.27
CA ILE A 604 -35.25 -27.60 -28.51
C ILE A 604 -36.61 -27.74 -27.82
N LYS A 605 -37.06 -26.73 -27.06
CA LYS A 605 -38.36 -26.75 -26.36
C LYS A 605 -39.53 -26.95 -27.32
N SER A 606 -39.54 -26.24 -28.45
CA SER A 606 -40.60 -26.39 -29.46
C SER A 606 -40.56 -27.76 -30.14
N THR A 607 -39.38 -28.34 -30.35
CA THR A 607 -39.23 -29.69 -30.90
C THR A 607 -39.67 -30.76 -29.90
N ASP A 608 -39.30 -30.62 -28.62
CA ASP A 608 -39.73 -31.52 -27.54
C ASP A 608 -41.24 -31.47 -27.32
N GLN A 609 -41.87 -30.30 -27.47
CA GLN A 609 -43.32 -30.16 -27.42
C GLN A 609 -44.00 -30.88 -28.59
N LYS A 610 -43.50 -30.71 -29.83
CA LYS A 610 -44.01 -31.44 -31.01
C LYS A 610 -43.86 -32.95 -30.86
N LEU A 611 -42.77 -33.42 -30.24
CA LEU A 611 -42.54 -34.85 -29.94
C LEU A 611 -43.50 -35.41 -28.87
N LYS A 612 -43.99 -34.58 -27.93
CA LYS A 612 -45.01 -34.97 -26.95
C LYS A 612 -46.42 -35.05 -27.56
N GLU A 613 -46.72 -34.21 -28.54
CA GLU A 613 -48.06 -34.09 -29.15
C GLU A 613 -48.30 -35.07 -30.32
N HIS A 614 -47.25 -35.61 -30.96
CA HIS A 614 -47.38 -36.54 -32.10
C HIS A 614 -46.61 -37.84 -31.86
N THR A 615 -47.30 -38.86 -31.37
CA THR A 615 -46.68 -40.10 -30.88
C THR A 615 -46.33 -41.14 -31.95
N TYR A 616 -46.59 -40.93 -33.26
CA TYR A 616 -46.43 -42.01 -34.24
C TYR A 616 -45.69 -41.72 -35.56
N GLU A 617 -45.20 -40.51 -35.85
CA GLU A 617 -44.63 -40.22 -37.19
C GLU A 617 -43.17 -39.73 -37.25
N TYR A 618 -42.41 -39.75 -36.15
CA TYR A 618 -41.04 -39.21 -36.20
C TYR A 618 -39.98 -39.96 -35.39
N GLU A 619 -39.94 -41.29 -35.50
CA GLU A 619 -38.75 -42.08 -35.09
C GLU A 619 -37.46 -41.64 -35.83
N GLY A 620 -37.60 -41.02 -37.01
CA GLY A 620 -36.47 -40.44 -37.77
C GLY A 620 -35.85 -39.17 -37.16
N LEU A 621 -36.63 -38.33 -36.46
CA LEU A 621 -36.13 -37.08 -35.86
C LEU A 621 -35.40 -37.31 -34.53
N LYS A 622 -35.72 -38.39 -33.81
CA LYS A 622 -35.02 -38.78 -32.57
C LYS A 622 -33.52 -39.00 -32.81
N LYS A 623 -33.15 -39.60 -33.95
CA LYS A 623 -31.75 -39.79 -34.39
C LYS A 623 -31.03 -38.50 -34.80
N VAL A 624 -31.76 -37.46 -35.21
CA VAL A 624 -31.20 -36.13 -35.52
C VAL A 624 -30.97 -35.35 -34.24
N ASN A 625 -31.89 -35.42 -33.27
CA ASN A 625 -31.78 -34.77 -31.97
C ASN A 625 -30.60 -35.32 -31.14
N ASP A 626 -30.37 -36.64 -31.18
CA ASP A 626 -29.21 -37.27 -30.53
C ASP A 626 -27.86 -36.91 -31.18
N LYS A 627 -27.85 -36.53 -32.47
CA LYS A 627 -26.65 -36.01 -33.15
C LYS A 627 -26.36 -34.54 -32.81
N ILE A 628 -27.40 -33.74 -32.56
CA ILE A 628 -27.29 -32.33 -32.13
C ILE A 628 -26.88 -32.24 -30.65
N ARG A 629 -27.26 -33.22 -29.82
CA ARG A 629 -26.86 -33.33 -28.41
C ARG A 629 -25.40 -33.75 -28.17
N LYS A 630 -24.60 -34.00 -29.23
CA LYS A 630 -23.15 -34.16 -29.03
C LYS A 630 -22.54 -32.80 -28.65
N PRO A 631 -21.62 -32.76 -27.66
CA PRO A 631 -21.00 -31.51 -27.25
C PRO A 631 -20.31 -30.86 -28.45
N TYR A 632 -20.46 -29.55 -28.59
CA TYR A 632 -19.62 -28.74 -29.46
C TYR A 632 -18.17 -28.91 -28.99
N GLU A 633 -17.35 -29.61 -29.79
CA GLU A 633 -15.89 -29.61 -29.62
C GLU A 633 -15.30 -28.46 -30.45
N PRO A 634 -14.66 -27.46 -29.83
CA PRO A 634 -13.90 -26.47 -30.58
C PRO A 634 -12.72 -27.15 -31.30
N ARG A 635 -12.48 -26.80 -32.56
CA ARG A 635 -11.29 -27.24 -33.31
C ARG A 635 -10.03 -26.50 -32.83
N ILE A 636 -9.52 -26.82 -31.64
CA ILE A 636 -8.10 -26.62 -31.29
C ILE A 636 -7.65 -27.79 -30.40
N ASP A 637 -6.58 -28.46 -30.83
CA ASP A 637 -5.90 -29.55 -30.13
C ASP A 637 -4.88 -28.99 -29.14
N LEU A 638 -5.03 -29.35 -27.86
CA LEU A 638 -3.93 -29.37 -26.88
C LEU A 638 -4.19 -30.52 -25.90
N GLY A 639 -3.97 -31.73 -26.39
CA GLY A 639 -3.72 -32.87 -25.53
C GLY A 639 -2.56 -32.59 -24.58
N THR A 640 -2.84 -32.53 -23.27
CA THR A 640 -2.24 -33.46 -22.30
C THR A 640 -2.78 -33.27 -20.87
N LEU A 641 -3.67 -34.19 -20.47
CA LEU A 641 -3.79 -34.83 -19.13
C LEU A 641 -4.13 -33.94 -17.89
N LYS A 642 -4.88 -34.37 -16.85
CA LYS A 642 -5.63 -35.58 -16.46
C LYS A 642 -6.56 -35.16 -15.30
N ILE A 643 -7.83 -35.56 -15.33
CA ILE A 643 -8.81 -35.33 -14.24
C ILE A 643 -8.79 -36.53 -13.28
N PRO A 644 -8.72 -36.35 -11.94
CA PRO A 644 -9.03 -37.40 -10.98
C PRO A 644 -10.53 -37.56 -10.75
N LYS A 645 -10.94 -38.81 -10.59
CA LYS A 645 -12.31 -39.33 -10.54
C LYS A 645 -13.11 -38.99 -9.27
N GLU A 646 -14.42 -38.88 -9.52
CA GLU A 646 -15.58 -39.33 -8.71
C GLU A 646 -15.91 -38.60 -7.40
N ALA A 647 -17.09 -37.95 -7.40
CA ALA A 647 -17.98 -37.92 -6.25
C ALA A 647 -19.46 -37.97 -6.70
N VAL A 648 -20.05 -39.15 -6.44
CA VAL A 648 -21.39 -39.41 -5.88
C VAL A 648 -22.58 -38.54 -6.32
N ASN A 649 -23.49 -39.23 -7.02
CA ASN A 649 -24.92 -38.95 -7.18
C ASN A 649 -25.58 -38.21 -6.00
N ARG A 650 -26.16 -37.05 -6.29
CA ARG A 650 -27.47 -36.67 -5.74
C ARG A 650 -28.33 -36.13 -6.87
N GLU A 651 -29.40 -36.85 -7.16
CA GLU A 651 -30.51 -36.36 -7.97
C GLU A 651 -31.06 -35.10 -7.31
N THR A 652 -30.96 -33.98 -8.02
CA THR A 652 -31.76 -32.80 -7.74
C THR A 652 -32.32 -32.37 -9.09
N GLU A 653 -33.64 -32.38 -9.20
CA GLU A 653 -34.35 -31.91 -10.38
C GLU A 653 -33.89 -30.49 -10.72
N LEU A 654 -33.28 -30.33 -11.89
CA LEU A 654 -32.87 -29.05 -12.44
C LEU A 654 -34.12 -28.28 -12.87
N ILE A 655 -34.50 -27.27 -12.11
CA ILE A 655 -35.37 -26.18 -12.59
C ILE A 655 -34.48 -25.25 -13.41
N PRO A 656 -34.71 -25.05 -14.72
CA PRO A 656 -33.96 -24.08 -15.48
C PRO A 656 -34.47 -22.68 -15.12
N VAL A 657 -33.74 -21.98 -14.25
CA VAL A 657 -33.97 -20.56 -14.01
C VAL A 657 -33.29 -19.78 -15.14
N ALA A 658 -34.09 -19.26 -16.07
CA ALA A 658 -33.62 -18.21 -16.97
C ALA A 658 -33.60 -16.90 -16.18
N LEU A 659 -32.41 -16.33 -15.92
CA LEU A 659 -32.24 -15.06 -15.20
C LEU A 659 -31.90 -13.92 -16.19
N PRO A 660 -32.90 -13.20 -16.73
CA PRO A 660 -32.65 -11.93 -17.41
C PRO A 660 -32.00 -10.87 -16.50
N GLU A 661 -32.13 -11.00 -15.18
CA GLU A 661 -31.51 -10.11 -14.20
C GLU A 661 -29.97 -10.12 -14.30
N LEU A 662 -29.33 -11.29 -14.40
CA LEU A 662 -27.87 -11.41 -14.46
C LEU A 662 -27.28 -10.65 -15.65
N ASN A 663 -27.98 -10.64 -16.80
CA ASN A 663 -27.57 -9.92 -18.01
C ASN A 663 -27.66 -8.40 -17.85
N VAL A 664 -28.70 -7.90 -17.17
CA VAL A 664 -28.85 -6.47 -16.87
C VAL A 664 -27.77 -6.03 -15.90
N TYR A 665 -27.44 -6.85 -14.90
CA TYR A 665 -26.34 -6.59 -13.96
C TYR A 665 -24.96 -6.60 -14.65
N TYR A 666 -24.66 -7.56 -15.54
CA TYR A 666 -23.40 -7.61 -16.29
C TYR A 666 -23.23 -6.41 -17.24
N TYR A 667 -24.29 -6.04 -17.96
CA TYR A 667 -24.26 -4.87 -18.85
C TYR A 667 -24.08 -3.55 -18.08
N ASN A 668 -24.65 -3.48 -16.88
CA ASN A 668 -24.49 -2.36 -16.00
C ASN A 668 -23.07 -2.32 -15.40
N SER A 669 -22.49 -3.46 -15.01
CA SER A 669 -21.16 -3.50 -14.41
C SER A 669 -20.06 -3.08 -15.39
N GLN A 670 -20.04 -3.60 -16.62
CA GLN A 670 -19.04 -3.19 -17.61
C GLN A 670 -19.15 -1.70 -17.97
N LYS A 671 -20.36 -1.12 -17.95
CA LYS A 671 -20.57 0.33 -18.10
C LYS A 671 -20.03 1.10 -16.90
N MET A 672 -20.27 0.62 -15.68
CA MET A 672 -19.71 1.22 -14.45
C MET A 672 -18.18 1.22 -14.47
N LEU A 673 -17.54 0.12 -14.89
CA LEU A 673 -16.09 0.03 -14.97
C LEU A 673 -15.49 1.00 -15.99
N ARG A 674 -16.14 1.20 -17.15
CA ARG A 674 -15.75 2.19 -18.15
C ARG A 674 -15.84 3.62 -17.61
N GLN A 675 -16.90 3.92 -16.86
CA GLN A 675 -17.05 5.22 -16.19
C GLN A 675 -16.00 5.41 -15.10
N LEU A 676 -15.73 4.39 -14.27
CA LEU A 676 -14.65 4.42 -13.28
C LEU A 676 -13.31 4.77 -13.93
N ARG A 677 -12.91 4.09 -15.02
CA ARG A 677 -11.63 4.36 -15.71
C ARG A 677 -11.50 5.80 -16.24
N ASN A 678 -12.60 6.42 -16.64
CA ASN A 678 -12.59 7.79 -17.18
C ASN A 678 -12.64 8.87 -16.09
N GLU A 679 -13.40 8.64 -15.01
CA GLU A 679 -13.78 9.67 -14.03
C GLU A 679 -13.16 9.46 -12.64
N TYR A 680 -12.59 8.30 -12.32
CA TYR A 680 -12.14 8.00 -10.96
C TYR A 680 -10.79 7.28 -10.86
N LEU A 681 -10.42 6.49 -11.87
CA LEU A 681 -9.15 5.74 -11.84
C LEU A 681 -8.02 6.54 -12.48
N HIS A 682 -6.95 6.71 -11.72
CA HIS A 682 -5.77 7.46 -12.14
C HIS A 682 -4.84 6.61 -12.98
N TRP A 683 -3.96 7.28 -13.72
CA TRP A 683 -2.88 6.65 -14.47
C TRP A 683 -1.56 6.81 -13.72
N SER A 684 -0.90 5.70 -13.38
CA SER A 684 0.24 5.74 -12.47
C SER A 684 1.61 5.83 -13.16
N SER A 685 1.77 5.37 -14.40
CA SER A 685 3.09 5.28 -15.05
C SER A 685 3.45 6.49 -15.90
N ASN A 686 4.73 6.88 -15.87
CA ASN A 686 5.29 7.96 -16.69
C ASN A 686 6.76 7.64 -17.01
N ARG A 687 7.14 7.66 -18.30
CA ARG A 687 8.50 7.35 -18.76
C ARG A 687 9.51 8.46 -18.54
N ASP A 688 9.06 9.72 -18.43
CA ASP A 688 9.92 10.87 -18.16
C ASP A 688 10.43 10.86 -16.70
N TRP A 689 9.84 10.00 -15.86
CA TRP A 689 10.08 10.00 -14.43
C TRP A 689 10.80 8.74 -13.96
N PHE A 690 11.96 8.95 -13.34
CA PHE A 690 12.72 7.90 -12.67
C PHE A 690 11.88 7.15 -11.63
N GLY A 691 11.85 5.82 -11.70
CA GLY A 691 11.12 4.98 -10.75
C GLY A 691 9.66 4.70 -11.13
N MET A 692 9.09 5.48 -12.06
CA MET A 692 7.67 5.45 -12.46
C MET A 692 7.45 4.83 -13.83
N GLN A 693 8.49 4.24 -14.42
CA GLN A 693 8.39 3.58 -15.71
C GLN A 693 7.43 2.38 -15.65
N PRO A 694 6.64 2.14 -16.71
CA PRO A 694 5.87 0.92 -16.83
C PRO A 694 6.78 -0.28 -17.10
N ASN A 695 6.34 -1.47 -16.69
CA ASN A 695 6.88 -2.73 -17.19
C ASN A 695 6.74 -2.83 -18.72
N GLU A 696 7.63 -3.57 -19.38
CA GLU A 696 7.62 -3.74 -20.84
C GLU A 696 6.29 -4.30 -21.37
N ASP A 697 5.69 -5.23 -20.64
CA ASP A 697 4.38 -5.82 -20.95
C ASP A 697 3.19 -5.05 -20.35
N ARG A 698 3.46 -3.97 -19.60
CA ARG A 698 2.49 -3.16 -18.85
C ARG A 698 1.57 -3.98 -17.94
N LYS A 699 2.10 -5.07 -17.37
CA LYS A 699 1.39 -5.87 -16.36
C LYS A 699 2.01 -5.66 -14.97
N ARG A 700 1.21 -5.93 -13.94
CA ARG A 700 1.65 -5.93 -12.54
C ARG A 700 2.67 -7.05 -12.32
N LYS A 701 3.85 -6.72 -11.81
CA LYS A 701 4.80 -7.71 -11.29
C LYS A 701 4.35 -8.19 -9.91
N ILE A 702 4.62 -9.46 -9.59
CA ILE A 702 4.29 -10.10 -8.31
C ILE A 702 5.58 -10.68 -7.74
N ASN A 703 5.82 -10.42 -6.45
CA ASN A 703 6.94 -10.94 -5.65
C ASN A 703 6.55 -12.18 -4.84
#